data_AF-F5XFT9-F1
#
_entry.id   AF-F5XFT9-F1
#
_cell.length_a   1.000
_cell.length_b   1.000
_cell.length_c   1.000
_cell.angle_alpha   90.00
_cell.angle_beta   90.00
_cell.angle_gamma   90.00
#
_symmetry.space_group_name_H-M   'P 1'
#
loop_
_entity.id
_entity.type
_entity.pdbx_description
1 polymer ?
#
loop_
_entity_poly.entity_id
_entity_poly.type
_entity_poly.pdbx_seq_one_letter_code
_entity_poly.pdbx_strand_id
1 'polypeptide(L)'
;MTDFDSRAREAAEAVRRQIDELPEDHEAGIRRVKRSPARIAVPALVAAAVLISAVAIGLPRVIGSLPTGGGSAASGGSEAGSGGAGAAAALTGVLTPFDTCDTALRYFKDHAPDYLIEQASGGGLVLTSGTARDTPGAAEARDSAGAGESTAGGAEYSETNIQEAGVDEPDIVKTDGRRIVAVAQGRVHLISTVGGKLTLRKTLPGELAQNVFLSGDRLLVFGEAPSTRSDSWITRATATIYDISDLSGPELIATLTVDGRVIDARLVGTQVRMVTIASPDVDIPSPTYRRDGRVSKKSEEALRSAVARSTIDDWIPSYVLTDGRGAQVGKGLLVACPDLARPEKFSGIDTVAVSTFDMGSALQTRRSVGVIAGGEQIYASSTSTYVSTTEWSRDGSPATTSIHKFVTAPSGASSYTGSGEVPGTLLNQYAMSEYDGVLRVASTITERRGWVGAREVTEGMVTTLQERDGALRQLGQVGGLGRQDNESIRAVRFIADRGYVVTFRQTDPLYVLDLGDPAAPKVLGELKIPGYSGYLHPVGKNLLLGVGQSGGTAGAGPGVQFSLFDISNAAAPRRIAVQTYGAGEAAAEFDPKAFLYWQPRKLVIAPIYLYGEDKAAFNGVVLLRATGKGLDERGKVSVAEKDGMANRSLVIGDAVYLLSDQAIQSADLDTLRPIDRLGL
;
A
#
# COMPACT_ATOMS: atom_id res chain seq x y z
N MET A 1 24.80 10.73 -49.51
CA MET A 1 25.81 10.39 -48.49
C MET A 1 26.02 11.64 -47.66
N THR A 2 25.29 11.70 -46.56
CA THR A 2 24.97 12.92 -45.81
C THR A 2 25.78 12.99 -44.52
N ASP A 3 26.05 14.22 -44.06
CA ASP A 3 26.78 14.72 -42.87
C ASP A 3 26.71 13.88 -41.57
N PHE A 4 25.75 12.96 -41.47
CA PHE A 4 25.55 12.06 -40.33
C PHE A 4 26.64 10.99 -40.19
N ASP A 5 27.06 10.34 -41.28
CA ASP A 5 28.08 9.29 -41.24
C ASP A 5 29.47 9.84 -40.87
N SER A 6 29.72 11.11 -41.21
CA SER A 6 30.96 11.81 -40.84
C SER A 6 31.02 12.05 -39.34
N ARG A 7 29.94 12.58 -38.74
CA ARG A 7 29.89 12.90 -37.31
C ARG A 7 29.86 11.64 -36.43
N ALA A 8 29.24 10.56 -36.91
CA ALA A 8 29.25 9.27 -36.21
C ALA A 8 30.66 8.66 -36.14
N ARG A 9 31.46 8.81 -37.20
CA ARG A 9 32.87 8.37 -37.20
C ARG A 9 33.76 9.24 -36.32
N GLU A 10 33.53 10.54 -36.32
CA GLU A 10 34.28 11.49 -35.48
C GLU A 10 34.01 11.26 -33.98
N ALA A 11 32.76 10.97 -33.60
CA ALA A 11 32.40 10.59 -32.24
C ALA A 11 33.01 9.24 -31.82
N ALA A 12 33.07 8.25 -32.73
CA ALA A 12 33.69 6.96 -32.46
C ALA A 12 35.21 7.06 -32.28
N GLU A 13 35.89 7.95 -33.02
CA GLU A 13 37.32 8.20 -32.84
C GLU A 13 37.63 8.98 -31.57
N ALA A 14 36.75 9.90 -31.14
CA ALA A 14 36.91 10.64 -29.89
C ALA A 14 36.85 9.72 -28.67
N VAL A 15 35.90 8.76 -28.66
CA VAL A 15 35.79 7.75 -27.60
C VAL A 15 37.00 6.83 -27.59
N ARG A 16 37.54 6.47 -28.76
CA ARG A 16 38.70 5.60 -28.87
C ARG A 16 39.99 6.24 -28.33
N ARG A 17 40.19 7.54 -28.57
CA ARG A 17 41.31 8.29 -27.96
C ARG A 17 41.20 8.39 -26.44
N GLN A 18 40.00 8.54 -25.91
CA GLN A 18 39.75 8.59 -24.46
C GLN A 18 40.08 7.27 -23.75
N ILE A 19 40.01 6.14 -24.46
CA ILE A 19 40.37 4.82 -23.94
C ILE A 19 41.89 4.63 -23.97
N ASP A 20 42.57 5.15 -24.99
CA ASP A 20 44.03 5.04 -25.16
C ASP A 20 44.83 6.00 -24.23
N GLU A 21 44.17 6.98 -23.59
CA GLU A 21 44.79 7.95 -22.66
C GLU A 21 44.75 7.52 -21.17
N LEU A 22 44.24 6.33 -20.85
CA LEU A 22 44.23 5.82 -19.47
C LEU A 22 45.60 5.24 -19.09
N PRO A 23 46.29 5.75 -18.04
CA PRO A 23 47.60 5.24 -17.66
C PRO A 23 47.53 3.81 -17.11
N GLU A 24 48.35 2.91 -17.65
CA GLU A 24 48.75 1.68 -16.96
C GLU A 24 49.67 2.06 -15.79
N ASP A 25 49.43 1.48 -14.60
CA ASP A 25 50.40 1.13 -13.55
C ASP A 25 49.70 0.96 -12.18
N HIS A 26 49.47 -0.30 -11.76
CA HIS A 26 49.92 -0.86 -10.48
C HIS A 26 49.37 -2.27 -10.26
N GLU A 27 50.07 -3.26 -10.84
CA GLU A 27 50.13 -4.62 -10.30
C GLU A 27 51.00 -4.63 -9.03
N ALA A 28 50.39 -4.75 -7.86
CA ALA A 28 51.02 -5.37 -6.69
C ALA A 28 49.96 -5.75 -5.65
N GLY A 29 49.58 -7.03 -5.59
CA GLY A 29 48.87 -7.53 -4.41
C GLY A 29 47.84 -8.64 -4.59
N ILE A 30 47.87 -9.50 -5.62
CA ILE A 30 47.02 -10.70 -5.62
C ILE A 30 47.84 -11.94 -6.03
N ARG A 31 48.48 -12.57 -5.03
CA ARG A 31 48.77 -14.01 -5.09
C ARG A 31 48.39 -14.68 -3.77
N ARG A 32 47.56 -15.72 -3.93
CA ARG A 32 47.15 -16.80 -3.01
C ARG A 32 45.94 -16.52 -2.10
N VAL A 33 44.75 -16.83 -2.60
CA VAL A 33 43.77 -17.68 -1.89
C VAL A 33 43.23 -18.72 -2.87
N LYS A 34 43.11 -19.96 -2.39
CA LYS A 34 42.70 -21.16 -3.13
C LYS A 34 41.28 -21.04 -3.70
N ARG A 35 41.08 -21.74 -4.83
CA ARG A 35 39.80 -22.02 -5.51
C ARG A 35 38.62 -22.22 -4.53
N SER A 36 37.61 -21.36 -4.65
CA SER A 36 36.21 -21.63 -4.31
C SER A 36 35.33 -21.05 -5.44
N PRO A 37 34.23 -21.69 -5.85
CA PRO A 37 33.38 -21.17 -6.92
C PRO A 37 32.40 -20.14 -6.32
N ALA A 38 32.78 -18.86 -6.30
CA ALA A 38 31.86 -17.77 -5.96
C ALA A 38 31.26 -17.17 -7.24
N ARG A 39 29.93 -17.13 -7.29
CA ARG A 39 29.13 -16.45 -8.32
C ARG A 39 29.21 -14.94 -8.09
N ILE A 40 29.42 -14.20 -9.18
CA ILE A 40 29.55 -12.74 -9.19
C ILE A 40 28.16 -12.12 -8.97
N ALA A 41 28.04 -11.29 -7.94
CA ALA A 41 26.95 -10.33 -7.78
C ALA A 41 27.20 -9.14 -8.71
N VAL A 42 26.19 -8.74 -9.49
CA VAL A 42 26.24 -7.52 -10.31
C VAL A 42 25.69 -6.36 -9.48
N PRO A 43 26.47 -5.29 -9.22
CA PRO A 43 25.96 -4.08 -8.61
C PRO A 43 25.23 -3.21 -9.66
N ALA A 44 24.09 -2.65 -9.28
CA ALA A 44 23.35 -1.66 -10.06
C ALA A 44 24.01 -0.29 -9.93
N LEU A 45 24.39 0.35 -11.04
CA LEU A 45 24.70 1.78 -11.10
C LEU A 45 24.65 2.31 -12.53
N VAL A 46 24.16 3.56 -12.60
CA VAL A 46 24.25 4.59 -13.66
C VAL A 46 23.00 4.85 -14.50
N ALA A 47 22.59 6.12 -14.43
CA ALA A 47 21.41 6.77 -14.98
C ALA A 47 21.68 7.50 -16.31
N ALA A 48 20.57 8.00 -16.88
CA ALA A 48 20.41 9.15 -17.79
C ALA A 48 20.62 8.98 -19.31
N ALA A 49 19.54 9.20 -20.08
CA ALA A 49 19.35 10.35 -20.98
C ALA A 49 18.04 10.19 -21.80
N VAL A 50 17.07 11.09 -21.59
CA VAL A 50 15.83 11.20 -22.39
C VAL A 50 16.00 12.31 -23.42
N LEU A 51 15.75 12.01 -24.71
CA LEU A 51 15.53 13.01 -25.76
C LEU A 51 14.09 12.91 -26.25
N ILE A 52 13.33 13.97 -25.97
CA ILE A 52 11.98 14.21 -26.50
C ILE A 52 12.12 14.77 -27.92
N SER A 53 11.37 14.22 -28.88
CA SER A 53 11.14 14.86 -30.17
C SER A 53 9.66 14.78 -30.49
N ALA A 54 8.98 15.91 -30.30
CA ALA A 54 7.63 16.16 -30.77
C ALA A 54 7.66 16.34 -32.30
N VAL A 55 6.71 15.74 -33.01
CA VAL A 55 6.33 16.19 -34.35
C VAL A 55 4.81 16.24 -34.44
N ALA A 56 4.33 17.42 -34.79
CA ALA A 56 2.95 17.74 -35.08
C ALA A 56 2.77 17.99 -36.58
N ILE A 57 1.52 17.82 -37.02
CA ILE A 57 0.85 18.41 -38.21
C ILE A 57 1.01 17.70 -39.56
N GLY A 58 -0.15 17.42 -40.19
CA GLY A 58 -0.27 17.31 -41.66
C GLY A 58 -1.54 16.65 -42.17
N LEU A 59 -2.68 17.37 -42.21
CA LEU A 59 -3.81 17.08 -43.12
C LEU A 59 -3.47 17.59 -44.53
N PRO A 60 -4.01 16.96 -45.60
CA PRO A 60 -5.14 17.60 -46.28
C PRO A 60 -6.24 16.65 -46.81
N ARG A 61 -7.39 17.29 -47.08
CA ARG A 61 -8.66 16.82 -47.65
C ARG A 61 -8.55 16.25 -49.08
N VAL A 62 -9.54 15.45 -49.52
CA VAL A 62 -10.59 15.83 -50.53
C VAL A 62 -11.40 14.61 -51.06
N ILE A 63 -12.72 14.67 -50.82
CA ILE A 63 -13.92 14.39 -51.67
C ILE A 63 -14.12 13.02 -52.37
N GLY A 64 -15.31 12.42 -52.16
CA GLY A 64 -15.95 11.46 -53.07
C GLY A 64 -17.28 10.90 -52.54
N SER A 65 -18.36 11.05 -53.29
CA SER A 65 -19.78 10.94 -52.94
C SER A 65 -20.43 9.53 -52.99
N LEU A 66 -21.55 9.40 -52.26
CA LEU A 66 -22.65 8.40 -52.26
C LEU A 66 -23.28 8.13 -53.66
N PRO A 67 -24.35 7.31 -53.87
CA PRO A 67 -25.13 6.37 -53.01
C PRO A 67 -25.48 5.01 -53.70
N THR A 68 -26.21 4.12 -53.01
CA THR A 68 -27.38 3.28 -53.46
C THR A 68 -27.57 2.13 -52.46
N GLY A 69 -28.74 1.70 -51.97
CA GLY A 69 -30.15 2.00 -52.18
C GLY A 69 -31.01 0.89 -51.52
N GLY A 70 -32.27 1.20 -51.15
CA GLY A 70 -33.44 0.32 -50.89
C GLY A 70 -33.29 -0.92 -49.99
N GLY A 71 -34.05 -1.13 -48.92
CA GLY A 71 -35.47 -0.87 -48.71
C GLY A 71 -36.29 -2.13 -48.99
N SER A 72 -36.82 -2.80 -47.96
CA SER A 72 -38.27 -3.10 -47.82
C SER A 72 -38.55 -3.98 -46.60
N ALA A 73 -39.67 -3.66 -45.95
CA ALA A 73 -40.31 -4.38 -44.87
C ALA A 73 -41.28 -5.46 -45.39
N ALA A 74 -41.67 -6.36 -44.46
CA ALA A 74 -42.81 -7.30 -44.38
C ALA A 74 -42.32 -8.74 -44.11
N SER A 75 -42.94 -9.61 -43.31
CA SER A 75 -44.08 -9.60 -42.39
C SER A 75 -44.15 -11.01 -41.77
N GLY A 76 -44.58 -11.10 -40.50
CA GLY A 76 -45.23 -12.29 -39.94
C GLY A 76 -44.34 -13.40 -39.37
N GLY A 77 -44.60 -13.80 -38.11
CA GLY A 77 -44.07 -15.04 -37.54
C GLY A 77 -43.77 -14.95 -36.05
N SER A 78 -44.79 -15.19 -35.23
CA SER A 78 -44.72 -15.41 -33.79
C SER A 78 -43.76 -16.55 -33.41
N GLU A 79 -42.82 -16.30 -32.50
CA GLU A 79 -42.30 -17.33 -31.58
C GLU A 79 -41.64 -16.67 -30.36
N ALA A 80 -41.90 -17.27 -29.20
CA ALA A 80 -41.42 -16.84 -27.89
C ALA A 80 -39.88 -16.93 -27.81
N GLY A 81 -39.23 -15.89 -27.30
CA GLY A 81 -37.78 -15.85 -27.14
C GLY A 81 -37.35 -14.91 -26.03
N SER A 82 -36.82 -15.51 -24.97
CA SER A 82 -36.19 -14.95 -23.77
C SER A 82 -35.51 -13.58 -23.93
N GLY A 83 -35.85 -12.64 -23.03
CA GLY A 83 -35.10 -11.42 -22.80
C GLY A 83 -33.69 -11.72 -22.31
N GLY A 84 -32.69 -11.18 -23.01
CA GLY A 84 -31.29 -11.21 -22.61
C GLY A 84 -31.03 -10.27 -21.43
N ALA A 85 -31.06 -10.83 -20.23
CA ALA A 85 -30.39 -10.26 -19.07
C ALA A 85 -28.87 -10.32 -19.30
N GLY A 86 -28.19 -9.19 -19.09
CA GLY A 86 -26.73 -9.12 -19.07
C GLY A 86 -26.18 -10.14 -18.06
N ALA A 87 -25.15 -10.85 -18.48
CA ALA A 87 -24.51 -11.90 -17.71
C ALA A 87 -24.01 -11.36 -16.36
N ALA A 88 -24.74 -11.71 -15.28
CA ALA A 88 -24.20 -11.72 -13.95
C ALA A 88 -23.18 -12.86 -13.88
N ALA A 89 -21.89 -12.53 -13.90
CA ALA A 89 -20.84 -13.48 -13.56
C ALA A 89 -21.03 -13.85 -12.08
N ALA A 90 -21.50 -15.08 -11.85
CA ALA A 90 -21.63 -15.63 -10.51
C ALA A 90 -20.23 -15.91 -9.96
N LEU A 91 -19.80 -15.12 -8.99
CA LEU A 91 -18.59 -15.36 -8.19
C LEU A 91 -18.94 -16.32 -7.06
N THR A 92 -18.40 -17.54 -7.13
CA THR A 92 -18.47 -18.57 -6.09
C THR A 92 -17.04 -18.86 -5.65
N GLY A 93 -16.72 -18.64 -4.38
CA GLY A 93 -15.48 -19.12 -3.80
C GLY A 93 -15.79 -19.78 -2.46
N VAL A 94 -16.13 -21.06 -2.47
CA VAL A 94 -16.31 -21.86 -1.26
C VAL A 94 -14.93 -22.18 -0.67
N LEU A 95 -14.79 -21.94 0.62
CA LEU A 95 -13.64 -22.30 1.43
C LEU A 95 -13.27 -23.80 1.27
N THR A 96 -12.01 -24.10 0.93
CA THR A 96 -11.48 -25.46 1.04
C THR A 96 -10.30 -25.52 2.02
N PRO A 97 -10.49 -25.98 3.27
CA PRO A 97 -9.39 -26.19 4.20
C PRO A 97 -8.50 -27.35 3.74
N PHE A 98 -7.29 -27.42 4.29
CA PHE A 98 -6.49 -28.64 4.25
C PHE A 98 -6.77 -29.46 5.51
N ASP A 99 -6.90 -30.77 5.38
CA ASP A 99 -7.13 -31.63 6.56
C ASP A 99 -5.81 -32.00 7.24
N THR A 100 -4.75 -32.17 6.45
CA THR A 100 -3.44 -32.63 6.91
C THR A 100 -2.30 -32.02 6.10
N CYS A 101 -1.08 -32.07 6.64
CA CYS A 101 0.11 -31.65 5.90
C CYS A 101 0.37 -32.46 4.62
N ASP A 102 -0.07 -33.73 4.55
CA ASP A 102 0.03 -34.52 3.33
C ASP A 102 -0.89 -33.97 2.22
N THR A 103 -2.09 -33.49 2.57
CA THR A 103 -2.99 -32.87 1.61
C THR A 103 -2.46 -31.52 1.12
N ALA A 104 -1.88 -30.71 2.02
CA ALA A 104 -1.24 -29.44 1.67
C ALA A 104 -0.01 -29.66 0.78
N LEU A 105 0.88 -30.59 1.15
CA LEU A 105 2.07 -30.90 0.37
C LEU A 105 1.72 -31.43 -1.03
N ARG A 106 0.69 -32.27 -1.13
CA ARG A 106 0.19 -32.75 -2.43
C ARG A 106 -0.29 -31.60 -3.31
N TYR A 107 -1.05 -30.67 -2.75
CA TYR A 107 -1.50 -29.48 -3.47
C TYR A 107 -0.34 -28.69 -4.08
N PHE A 108 0.72 -28.43 -3.31
CA PHE A 108 1.91 -27.76 -3.86
C PHE A 108 2.62 -28.59 -4.93
N LYS A 109 2.79 -29.90 -4.71
CA LYS A 109 3.43 -30.78 -5.69
C LYS A 109 2.66 -30.85 -7.01
N ASP A 110 1.34 -30.74 -6.96
CA ASP A 110 0.48 -30.79 -8.14
C ASP A 110 0.47 -29.46 -8.92
N HIS A 111 0.50 -28.31 -8.24
CA HIS A 111 0.29 -27.00 -8.88
C HIS A 111 1.56 -26.16 -9.05
N ALA A 112 2.50 -26.25 -8.11
CA ALA A 112 3.68 -25.38 -8.11
C ALA A 112 4.62 -25.59 -9.31
N PRO A 113 4.84 -26.80 -9.87
CA PRO A 113 5.79 -26.97 -10.96
C PRO A 113 5.46 -26.14 -12.20
N ASP A 114 4.19 -26.19 -12.64
CA ASP A 114 3.77 -25.48 -13.84
C ASP A 114 3.75 -23.97 -13.58
N TYR A 115 3.26 -23.55 -12.42
CA TYR A 115 3.31 -22.15 -11.97
C TYR A 115 4.75 -21.61 -11.96
N LEU A 116 5.70 -22.32 -11.36
CA LEU A 116 7.09 -21.87 -11.26
C LEU A 116 7.83 -21.87 -12.60
N ILE A 117 7.56 -22.84 -13.48
CA ILE A 117 8.11 -22.86 -14.85
C ILE A 117 7.59 -21.67 -15.65
N GLU A 118 6.29 -21.37 -15.51
CA GLU A 118 5.67 -20.21 -16.12
C GLU A 118 6.29 -18.92 -15.59
N GLN A 119 6.40 -18.77 -14.26
CA GLN A 119 7.05 -17.61 -13.63
C GLN A 119 8.48 -17.41 -14.14
N ALA A 120 9.29 -18.47 -14.14
CA ALA A 120 10.68 -18.44 -14.60
C ALA A 120 10.83 -18.15 -16.10
N SER A 121 9.89 -18.58 -16.95
CA SER A 121 9.91 -18.34 -18.40
C SER A 121 9.52 -16.92 -18.81
N GLY A 122 9.49 -15.97 -17.87
CA GLY A 122 8.98 -14.61 -18.08
C GLY A 122 7.45 -14.54 -18.11
N GLY A 123 6.76 -15.60 -17.64
CA GLY A 123 5.34 -15.54 -17.30
C GLY A 123 5.11 -14.86 -15.94
N GLY A 124 6.14 -14.74 -15.12
CA GLY A 124 6.16 -13.78 -14.03
C GLY A 124 6.51 -12.45 -14.64
N LEU A 125 5.57 -11.49 -14.58
CA LEU A 125 5.71 -10.07 -14.89
C LEU A 125 6.92 -9.73 -15.77
N VAL A 126 6.67 -9.31 -17.01
CA VAL A 126 7.58 -8.36 -17.66
C VAL A 126 7.66 -7.16 -16.70
N LEU A 127 8.66 -7.13 -15.82
CA LEU A 127 9.27 -5.88 -15.43
C LEU A 127 9.79 -5.32 -16.73
N THR A 128 8.92 -4.62 -17.46
CA THR A 128 9.40 -3.74 -18.50
C THR A 128 10.37 -2.87 -17.74
N SER A 129 11.62 -2.84 -18.19
CA SER A 129 12.36 -1.59 -18.22
C SER A 129 11.54 -0.60 -19.07
N GLY A 130 10.37 -0.24 -18.55
CA GLY A 130 9.73 0.99 -18.86
C GLY A 130 10.70 1.99 -18.29
N THR A 131 11.49 2.58 -19.18
CA THR A 131 11.74 4.00 -19.06
C THR A 131 10.39 4.60 -18.70
N ALA A 132 10.22 4.93 -17.42
CA ALA A 132 9.09 5.65 -16.90
C ALA A 132 8.95 6.88 -17.80
N ARG A 133 8.00 6.82 -18.74
CA ARG A 133 7.43 8.03 -19.31
C ARG A 133 6.31 8.35 -18.34
N ASP A 134 6.65 9.19 -17.36
CA ASP A 134 5.77 9.97 -16.50
C ASP A 134 4.34 9.42 -16.35
N THR A 135 4.22 8.38 -15.55
CA THR A 135 2.99 8.09 -14.81
C THR A 135 3.32 8.40 -13.36
N PRO A 136 2.73 9.45 -12.74
CA PRO A 136 2.90 9.67 -11.30
C PRO A 136 2.38 8.45 -10.56
N GLY A 137 3.24 7.89 -9.72
CA GLY A 137 3.06 6.61 -9.03
C GLY A 137 1.69 6.49 -8.36
N ALA A 138 1.09 5.30 -8.52
CA ALA A 138 0.02 4.85 -7.66
C ALA A 138 0.62 4.63 -6.26
N ALA A 139 0.49 5.67 -5.44
CA ALA A 139 0.88 5.69 -4.05
C ALA A 139 -0.30 5.27 -3.15
N GLU A 140 0.03 4.69 -2.00
CA GLU A 140 -0.87 4.04 -1.06
C GLU A 140 -1.80 5.06 -0.34
N ALA A 141 -2.82 5.54 -1.03
CA ALA A 141 -3.82 6.54 -0.61
C ALA A 141 -4.93 6.06 0.35
N ARG A 142 -4.66 6.12 1.64
CA ARG A 142 -5.29 5.27 2.62
C ARG A 142 -6.23 6.13 3.62
N ASP A 143 -7.58 6.16 3.50
CA ASP A 143 -8.61 6.97 4.23
C ASP A 143 -9.81 6.41 5.13
N SER A 144 -9.87 6.73 6.44
CA SER A 144 -10.62 6.10 7.57
C SER A 144 -12.18 5.92 7.55
N ALA A 145 -12.80 5.35 8.58
CA ALA A 145 -14.25 5.29 8.78
C ALA A 145 -14.57 5.85 10.17
N GLY A 146 -15.53 6.78 10.19
CA GLY A 146 -16.11 7.48 11.33
C GLY A 146 -15.34 7.43 12.65
N ALA A 147 -14.61 8.51 12.95
CA ALA A 147 -14.48 8.92 14.34
C ALA A 147 -15.91 9.10 14.88
N GLY A 148 -16.43 8.07 15.55
CA GLY A 148 -17.43 8.29 16.58
C GLY A 148 -16.88 9.40 17.46
N GLU A 149 -17.71 10.39 17.76
CA GLU A 149 -17.39 11.44 18.72
C GLU A 149 -16.75 10.77 19.94
N SER A 150 -15.42 10.84 20.03
CA SER A 150 -14.79 10.75 21.33
C SER A 150 -15.38 11.94 22.06
N THR A 151 -16.20 11.61 23.06
CA THR A 151 -16.82 12.56 23.96
C THR A 151 -15.86 13.69 24.22
N ALA A 152 -16.25 14.90 23.85
CA ALA A 152 -15.52 16.12 24.13
C ALA A 152 -15.28 16.21 25.65
N GLY A 153 -14.13 15.70 26.05
CA GLY A 153 -13.62 15.61 27.40
C GLY A 153 -12.11 15.54 27.32
N GLY A 154 -11.48 16.72 27.15
CA GLY A 154 -10.07 16.97 27.43
C GLY A 154 -9.05 15.96 26.90
N ALA A 155 -9.09 15.56 25.62
CA ALA A 155 -7.98 14.80 25.05
C ALA A 155 -6.68 15.62 25.21
N GLU A 156 -5.71 15.07 25.95
CA GLU A 156 -4.45 15.76 26.27
C GLU A 156 -3.37 15.49 25.21
N TYR A 157 -3.54 14.49 24.34
CA TYR A 157 -2.58 14.17 23.30
C TYR A 157 -3.26 13.59 22.05
N SER A 158 -2.56 13.61 20.92
CA SER A 158 -2.99 12.99 19.67
C SER A 158 -2.54 11.54 19.54
N GLU A 159 -3.36 10.73 18.90
CA GLU A 159 -3.04 9.36 18.51
C GLU A 159 -2.73 9.27 17.01
N THR A 160 -2.33 8.08 16.54
CA THR A 160 -2.17 7.80 15.11
C THR A 160 -3.49 8.04 14.38
N ASN A 161 -3.41 8.56 13.15
CA ASN A 161 -4.57 8.66 12.28
C ASN A 161 -4.98 7.27 11.76
N ILE A 162 -5.91 6.63 12.49
CA ILE A 162 -6.38 5.25 12.25
C ILE A 162 -7.46 5.16 11.18
N GLN A 163 -7.55 4.01 10.53
CA GLN A 163 -8.59 3.64 9.58
C GLN A 163 -9.94 3.36 10.23
N GLU A 164 -10.01 2.61 11.32
CA GLU A 164 -11.27 2.20 11.95
C GLU A 164 -11.26 2.61 13.42
N ALA A 165 -12.36 3.19 13.90
CA ALA A 165 -12.46 3.58 15.30
C ALA A 165 -12.26 2.37 16.24
N GLY A 166 -11.37 2.52 17.23
CA GLY A 166 -11.05 1.46 18.19
C GLY A 166 -10.13 0.36 17.65
N VAL A 167 -9.57 0.54 16.45
CA VAL A 167 -8.59 -0.36 15.85
C VAL A 167 -7.29 0.41 15.64
N ASP A 168 -6.32 0.23 16.53
CA ASP A 168 -5.04 0.90 16.42
C ASP A 168 -4.17 0.27 15.33
N GLU A 169 -3.30 1.09 14.74
CA GLU A 169 -2.38 0.74 13.65
C GLU A 169 -0.92 0.99 14.05
N PRO A 170 0.04 0.16 13.61
CA PRO A 170 1.43 0.39 13.93
C PRO A 170 1.91 1.64 13.17
N ASP A 171 2.75 2.44 13.83
CA ASP A 171 3.24 3.71 13.29
C ASP A 171 4.69 3.95 13.72
N ILE A 172 5.36 4.91 13.07
CA ILE A 172 6.73 5.30 13.41
C ILE A 172 6.78 6.24 14.61
N VAL A 173 5.64 6.76 15.08
CA VAL A 173 5.58 7.55 16.31
C VAL A 173 4.32 7.23 17.11
N LYS A 174 4.49 7.02 18.42
CA LYS A 174 3.39 6.76 19.36
C LYS A 174 3.61 7.54 20.65
N THR A 175 2.52 7.92 21.31
CA THR A 175 2.55 8.60 22.60
C THR A 175 1.35 8.21 23.46
N ASP A 176 1.53 8.29 24.78
CA ASP A 176 0.48 8.19 25.80
C ASP A 176 0.30 9.53 26.55
N GLY A 177 0.82 10.62 25.97
CA GLY A 177 0.84 11.96 26.56
C GLY A 177 1.97 12.21 27.57
N ARG A 178 2.69 11.18 28.03
CA ARG A 178 3.80 11.31 28.99
C ARG A 178 5.16 11.00 28.37
N ARG A 179 5.17 10.11 27.38
CA ARG A 179 6.36 9.70 26.63
C ARG A 179 6.07 9.63 25.14
N ILE A 180 7.12 9.72 24.35
CA ILE A 180 7.10 9.54 22.90
C ILE A 180 7.99 8.35 22.59
N VAL A 181 7.48 7.42 21.81
CA VAL A 181 8.25 6.37 21.14
C VAL A 181 8.36 6.77 19.68
N ALA A 182 9.58 6.92 19.18
CA ALA A 182 9.84 7.29 17.79
C ALA A 182 10.74 6.24 17.11
N VAL A 183 10.39 5.87 15.90
CA VAL A 183 11.22 5.07 14.99
C VAL A 183 11.90 6.04 14.02
N ALA A 184 13.22 6.10 14.07
CA ALA A 184 14.05 6.90 13.18
C ALA A 184 15.35 6.16 12.90
N GLN A 185 15.89 6.29 11.68
CA GLN A 185 17.13 5.60 11.27
C GLN A 185 17.10 4.07 11.50
N GLY A 186 15.91 3.46 11.42
CA GLY A 186 15.72 2.03 11.69
C GLY A 186 15.88 1.64 13.17
N ARG A 187 15.82 2.59 14.10
CA ARG A 187 16.00 2.39 15.54
C ARG A 187 14.81 2.95 16.30
N VAL A 188 14.55 2.42 17.51
CA VAL A 188 13.47 2.89 18.38
C VAL A 188 14.05 3.77 19.49
N HIS A 189 13.56 5.00 19.59
CA HIS A 189 13.95 6.02 20.56
C HIS A 189 12.82 6.22 21.59
N LEU A 190 13.15 6.02 22.87
CA LEU A 190 12.28 6.29 24.00
C LEU A 190 12.58 7.68 24.54
N ILE A 191 11.60 8.58 24.45
CA ILE A 191 11.76 9.99 24.75
C ILE A 191 10.75 10.37 25.83
N SER A 192 11.20 11.03 26.88
CA SER A 192 10.30 11.68 27.85
C SER A 192 10.09 13.14 27.46
N THR A 193 8.91 13.70 27.75
CA THR A 193 8.65 15.12 27.50
C THR A 193 7.89 15.80 28.64
N VAL A 194 8.25 17.07 28.91
CA VAL A 194 7.57 17.94 29.88
C VAL A 194 7.47 19.34 29.29
N GLY A 195 6.25 19.78 29.01
CA GLY A 195 5.99 21.12 28.46
C GLY A 195 6.74 21.39 27.15
N GLY A 196 6.83 20.39 26.26
CA GLY A 196 7.56 20.48 25.00
C GLY A 196 9.06 20.20 25.11
N LYS A 197 9.68 20.23 26.30
CA LYS A 197 11.10 19.87 26.44
C LYS A 197 11.31 18.38 26.24
N LEU A 198 12.35 18.01 25.51
CA LEU A 198 12.62 16.65 25.06
C LEU A 198 13.82 16.07 25.80
N THR A 199 13.75 14.80 26.19
CA THR A 199 14.89 14.10 26.77
C THR A 199 14.93 12.68 26.25
N LEU A 200 15.98 12.33 25.50
CA LEU A 200 16.24 10.96 25.09
C LEU A 200 16.56 10.13 26.33
N ARG A 201 15.74 9.12 26.60
CA ARG A 201 15.94 8.19 27.73
C ARG A 201 16.73 6.97 27.31
N LYS A 202 16.41 6.42 26.14
CA LYS A 202 17.07 5.25 25.59
C LYS A 202 16.85 5.15 24.09
N THR A 203 17.83 4.58 23.39
CA THR A 203 17.63 4.00 22.06
C THR A 203 17.74 2.49 22.20
N LEU A 204 16.70 1.75 21.79
CA LEU A 204 16.66 0.30 21.91
C LEU A 204 17.72 -0.37 21.02
N PRO A 205 18.24 -1.55 21.40
CA PRO A 205 19.13 -2.32 20.54
C PRO A 205 18.39 -2.84 19.29
N GLY A 206 19.14 -3.17 18.24
CA GLY A 206 18.60 -3.56 16.95
C GLY A 206 18.69 -2.45 15.91
N GLU A 207 18.57 -2.85 14.66
CA GLU A 207 18.50 -2.00 13.46
C GLU A 207 17.34 -2.52 12.61
N LEU A 208 16.82 -1.71 11.69
CA LEU A 208 15.70 -2.05 10.80
C LEU A 208 14.33 -2.16 11.48
N ALA A 209 14.12 -1.45 12.60
CA ALA A 209 12.78 -1.20 13.11
C ALA A 209 11.98 -0.37 12.08
N GLN A 210 10.76 -0.80 11.81
CA GLN A 210 9.86 -0.14 10.86
C GLN A 210 8.77 0.61 11.59
N ASN A 211 8.00 -0.07 12.45
CA ASN A 211 6.84 0.51 13.12
C ASN A 211 6.68 -0.04 14.55
N VAL A 212 5.86 0.64 15.37
CA VAL A 212 5.57 0.23 16.74
C VAL A 212 4.09 0.28 17.11
N PHE A 213 3.68 -0.58 18.05
CA PHE A 213 2.51 -0.37 18.90
C PHE A 213 2.92 0.04 20.31
N LEU A 214 2.11 0.90 20.92
CA LEU A 214 2.24 1.28 22.33
C LEU A 214 0.90 1.00 23.02
N SER A 215 0.91 0.15 24.07
CA SER A 215 -0.27 -0.15 24.87
C SER A 215 0.10 -0.25 26.34
N GLY A 216 -0.27 0.77 27.13
CA GLY A 216 0.23 0.90 28.49
C GLY A 216 1.77 0.90 28.48
N ASP A 217 2.39 0.08 29.32
CA ASP A 217 3.85 -0.10 29.37
C ASP A 217 4.40 -1.15 28.42
N ARG A 218 3.58 -1.69 27.51
CA ARG A 218 4.02 -2.64 26.48
C ARG A 218 4.32 -1.91 25.19
N LEU A 219 5.51 -2.16 24.68
CA LEU A 219 5.96 -1.69 23.36
C LEU A 219 6.20 -2.92 22.48
N LEU A 220 5.48 -3.01 21.36
CA LEU A 220 5.74 -4.00 20.33
C LEU A 220 6.42 -3.32 19.15
N VAL A 221 7.61 -3.80 18.79
CA VAL A 221 8.42 -3.29 17.69
C VAL A 221 8.37 -4.28 16.54
N PHE A 222 7.98 -3.80 15.36
CA PHE A 222 8.08 -4.55 14.11
C PHE A 222 9.35 -4.16 13.36
N GLY A 223 10.05 -5.15 12.83
CA GLY A 223 11.22 -4.92 11.99
C GLY A 223 11.37 -6.02 10.95
N GLU A 224 12.36 -5.84 10.09
CA GLU A 224 12.70 -6.82 9.06
C GLU A 224 14.21 -7.01 9.03
N ALA A 225 14.66 -8.26 8.97
CA ALA A 225 16.06 -8.58 8.83
C ALA A 225 16.26 -9.42 7.56
N PRO A 226 17.25 -9.07 6.70
CA PRO A 226 17.68 -9.99 5.67
C PRO A 226 18.28 -11.22 6.34
N SER A 227 17.91 -12.39 5.85
CA SER A 227 18.43 -13.66 6.32
C SER A 227 18.85 -14.50 5.13
N THR A 228 19.78 -15.41 5.35
CA THR A 228 20.15 -16.41 4.34
C THR A 228 19.67 -17.78 4.81
N ARG A 229 18.97 -18.48 3.93
CA ARG A 229 18.59 -19.89 4.11
C ARG A 229 18.85 -20.58 2.78
N SER A 230 19.55 -21.71 2.80
CA SER A 230 19.89 -22.49 1.58
C SER A 230 20.53 -21.65 0.45
N ASP A 231 21.42 -20.72 0.80
CA ASP A 231 22.07 -19.76 -0.13
C ASP A 231 21.12 -18.78 -0.85
N SER A 232 19.85 -18.69 -0.43
CA SER A 232 18.86 -17.71 -0.89
C SER A 232 18.69 -16.58 0.13
N TRP A 233 18.55 -15.34 -0.36
CA TRP A 233 18.18 -14.20 0.47
C TRP A 233 16.67 -14.26 0.75
N ILE A 234 16.32 -14.47 2.01
CA ILE A 234 14.94 -14.40 2.48
C ILE A 234 14.78 -13.19 3.39
N THR A 235 13.60 -12.59 3.38
CA THR A 235 13.23 -11.58 4.39
C THR A 235 12.61 -12.30 5.57
N ARG A 236 13.02 -11.92 6.78
CA ARG A 236 12.37 -12.36 8.01
C ARG A 236 11.85 -11.16 8.78
N ALA A 237 10.55 -11.18 9.05
CA ALA A 237 9.94 -10.22 9.94
C ALA A 237 10.22 -10.57 11.40
N THR A 238 10.36 -9.52 12.21
CA THR A 238 10.50 -9.60 13.66
C THR A 238 9.37 -8.84 14.34
N ALA A 239 8.86 -9.41 15.43
CA ALA A 239 7.97 -8.76 16.37
C ALA A 239 8.60 -8.89 17.76
N THR A 240 9.13 -7.79 18.29
CA THR A 240 9.87 -7.76 19.55
C THR A 240 9.10 -6.97 20.59
N ILE A 241 8.80 -7.60 21.72
CA ILE A 241 8.01 -6.98 22.79
C ILE A 241 8.88 -6.59 23.99
N TYR A 242 8.68 -5.36 24.46
CA TYR A 242 9.37 -4.77 25.61
C TYR A 242 8.38 -4.32 26.69
N ASP A 243 8.81 -4.39 27.95
CA ASP A 243 8.28 -3.56 29.03
C ASP A 243 9.08 -2.25 29.08
N ILE A 244 8.38 -1.13 29.00
CA ILE A 244 8.98 0.22 29.01
C ILE A 244 8.51 1.07 30.19
N SER A 245 8.04 0.45 31.27
CA SER A 245 7.64 1.14 32.51
C SER A 245 8.78 1.99 33.09
N ASP A 246 10.03 1.54 32.97
CA ASP A 246 11.24 2.34 33.14
C ASP A 246 11.92 2.62 31.78
N LEU A 247 11.79 3.85 31.28
CA LEU A 247 12.41 4.27 30.02
C LEU A 247 13.94 4.24 30.04
N SER A 248 14.58 4.21 31.21
CA SER A 248 16.04 4.12 31.35
C SER A 248 16.55 2.69 31.16
N GLY A 249 15.74 1.72 31.59
CA GLY A 249 16.04 0.29 31.61
C GLY A 249 14.88 -0.53 31.04
N PRO A 250 14.51 -0.35 29.76
CA PRO A 250 13.46 -1.14 29.13
C PRO A 250 13.83 -2.63 29.12
N GLU A 251 12.89 -3.49 29.49
CA GLU A 251 13.09 -4.94 29.59
C GLU A 251 12.61 -5.62 28.31
N LEU A 252 13.51 -6.36 27.65
CA LEU A 252 13.14 -7.24 26.54
C LEU A 252 12.37 -8.45 27.08
N ILE A 253 11.14 -8.65 26.63
CA ILE A 253 10.30 -9.79 27.07
C ILE A 253 10.47 -10.97 26.11
N ALA A 254 10.33 -10.76 24.80
CA ALA A 254 10.45 -11.80 23.79
C ALA A 254 10.63 -11.24 22.37
N THR A 255 11.16 -12.06 21.47
CA THR A 255 11.20 -11.80 20.02
C THR A 255 10.61 -12.96 19.26
N LEU A 256 9.58 -12.68 18.46
CA LEU A 256 9.06 -13.59 17.45
C LEU A 256 9.70 -13.25 16.10
N THR A 257 10.39 -14.22 15.50
CA THR A 257 10.90 -14.14 14.13
C THR A 257 10.07 -15.05 13.24
N VAL A 258 9.60 -14.55 12.11
CA VAL A 258 8.78 -15.29 11.14
C VAL A 258 9.38 -15.17 9.75
N ASP A 259 9.29 -16.24 8.96
CA ASP A 259 9.66 -16.17 7.55
C ASP A 259 8.66 -15.27 6.80
N GLY A 260 9.17 -14.45 5.87
CA GLY A 260 8.37 -13.49 5.11
C GLY A 260 8.44 -12.07 5.66
N ARG A 261 7.49 -11.24 5.22
CA ARG A 261 7.36 -9.83 5.60
C ARG A 261 6.03 -9.55 6.29
N VAL A 262 5.99 -8.55 7.17
CA VAL A 262 4.72 -8.03 7.71
C VAL A 262 4.15 -7.07 6.68
N ILE A 263 2.95 -7.35 6.19
CA ILE A 263 2.26 -6.39 5.32
C ILE A 263 1.64 -5.29 6.20
N ASP A 264 0.96 -5.68 7.28
CA ASP A 264 0.34 -4.75 8.22
C ASP A 264 -0.05 -5.46 9.53
N ALA A 265 -0.42 -4.68 10.54
CA ALA A 265 -0.97 -5.19 11.79
C ALA A 265 -2.08 -4.30 12.35
N ARG A 266 -2.91 -4.86 13.23
CA ARG A 266 -3.92 -4.12 14.01
C ARG A 266 -3.87 -4.51 15.47
N LEU A 267 -4.17 -3.54 16.33
CA LEU A 267 -4.36 -3.75 17.76
C LEU A 267 -5.80 -3.39 18.14
N VAL A 268 -6.52 -4.34 18.74
CA VAL A 268 -7.88 -4.14 19.28
C VAL A 268 -7.88 -4.55 20.74
N GLY A 269 -8.07 -3.58 21.63
CA GLY A 269 -7.80 -3.79 23.06
C GLY A 269 -6.34 -4.19 23.26
N THR A 270 -6.08 -5.40 23.73
CA THR A 270 -4.73 -5.97 23.89
C THR A 270 -4.35 -6.95 22.78
N GLN A 271 -5.27 -7.26 21.86
CA GLN A 271 -5.07 -8.30 20.85
C GLN A 271 -4.46 -7.72 19.58
N VAL A 272 -3.27 -8.20 19.25
CA VAL A 272 -2.60 -7.90 17.98
C VAL A 272 -3.04 -8.91 16.94
N ARG A 273 -3.38 -8.42 15.74
CA ARG A 273 -3.54 -9.20 14.51
C ARG A 273 -2.44 -8.76 13.56
N MET A 274 -1.42 -9.59 13.37
CA MET A 274 -0.29 -9.36 12.48
C MET A 274 -0.48 -10.19 11.22
N VAL A 275 -0.45 -9.55 10.05
CA VAL A 275 -0.58 -10.24 8.77
C VAL A 275 0.77 -10.32 8.08
N THR A 276 1.17 -11.54 7.75
CA THR A 276 2.45 -11.81 7.08
C THR A 276 2.23 -12.47 5.74
N ILE A 277 3.09 -12.16 4.78
CA ILE A 277 3.18 -12.88 3.51
C ILE A 277 4.57 -13.49 3.37
N ALA A 278 4.61 -14.75 2.97
CA ALA A 278 5.84 -15.49 2.74
C ALA A 278 5.73 -16.34 1.49
N SER A 279 6.76 -16.27 0.64
CA SER A 279 6.93 -17.22 -0.45
C SER A 279 7.61 -18.50 0.04
N PRO A 280 7.26 -19.66 -0.54
CA PRO A 280 7.96 -20.92 -0.28
C PRO A 280 9.47 -20.82 -0.52
N ASP A 281 10.25 -21.53 0.30
CA ASP A 281 11.71 -21.62 0.19
C ASP A 281 12.10 -23.05 -0.20
N VAL A 282 11.77 -23.41 -1.43
CA VAL A 282 12.10 -24.72 -2.00
C VAL A 282 13.47 -24.64 -2.69
N ASP A 283 14.39 -25.55 -2.36
CA ASP A 283 15.71 -25.65 -2.99
C ASP A 283 15.59 -26.08 -4.47
N ILE A 284 15.38 -25.10 -5.34
CA ILE A 284 15.21 -25.27 -6.78
C ILE A 284 16.48 -24.79 -7.49
N PRO A 285 17.12 -25.66 -8.30
CA PRO A 285 18.28 -25.26 -9.09
C PRO A 285 17.98 -24.09 -10.02
N SER A 286 18.90 -23.13 -10.13
CA SER A 286 18.76 -21.99 -11.02
C SER A 286 18.45 -22.43 -12.47
N PRO A 287 17.43 -21.85 -13.11
CA PRO A 287 17.03 -22.25 -14.45
C PRO A 287 18.08 -21.84 -15.48
N THR A 288 18.20 -22.65 -16.52
CA THR A 288 18.91 -22.32 -17.76
C THR A 288 17.88 -22.10 -18.84
N TYR A 289 18.14 -21.15 -19.73
CA TYR A 289 17.19 -20.71 -20.74
C TYR A 289 17.59 -21.19 -22.13
N ARG A 290 16.57 -21.46 -22.94
CA ARG A 290 16.68 -21.69 -24.37
C ARG A 290 16.83 -20.34 -25.09
N ARG A 291 17.20 -20.39 -26.38
CA ARG A 291 17.32 -19.16 -27.21
C ARG A 291 16.01 -18.38 -27.35
N ASP A 292 14.85 -19.03 -27.17
CA ASP A 292 13.53 -18.40 -27.22
C ASP A 292 13.06 -17.85 -25.86
N GLY A 293 13.96 -17.77 -24.85
CA GLY A 293 13.66 -17.23 -23.52
C GLY A 293 12.94 -18.21 -22.58
N ARG A 294 12.45 -19.34 -23.09
CA ARG A 294 11.82 -20.39 -22.27
C ARG A 294 12.83 -21.15 -21.43
N VAL A 295 12.40 -21.65 -20.28
CA VAL A 295 13.22 -22.55 -19.44
C VAL A 295 13.61 -23.80 -20.25
N SER A 296 14.84 -24.30 -20.05
CA SER A 296 15.32 -25.50 -20.74
C SER A 296 14.64 -26.76 -20.19
N LYS A 297 14.43 -27.78 -21.02
CA LYS A 297 13.85 -29.07 -20.59
C LYS A 297 14.58 -29.67 -19.38
N LYS A 298 15.92 -29.57 -19.37
CA LYS A 298 16.74 -30.02 -18.24
C LYS A 298 16.42 -29.26 -16.95
N SER A 299 16.21 -27.94 -17.03
CA SER A 299 15.83 -27.12 -15.89
C SER A 299 14.39 -27.37 -15.45
N GLU A 300 13.45 -27.62 -16.37
CA GLU A 300 12.08 -28.05 -16.04
C GLU A 300 12.08 -29.39 -15.28
N GLU A 301 12.83 -30.39 -15.77
CA GLU A 301 12.98 -31.70 -15.11
C GLU A 301 13.63 -31.57 -13.72
N ALA A 302 14.66 -30.73 -13.60
CA ALA A 302 15.33 -30.46 -12.33
C ALA A 302 14.39 -29.78 -11.32
N LEU A 303 13.59 -28.80 -11.77
CA LEU A 303 12.58 -28.11 -10.95
C LEU A 303 11.50 -29.10 -10.48
N ARG A 304 10.92 -29.88 -11.39
CA ARG A 304 9.92 -30.92 -11.03
C ARG A 304 10.50 -31.93 -10.04
N SER A 305 11.76 -32.32 -10.22
CA SER A 305 12.45 -33.23 -9.31
C SER A 305 12.70 -32.61 -7.93
N ALA A 306 13.04 -31.32 -7.86
CA ALA A 306 13.19 -30.59 -6.60
C ALA A 306 11.86 -30.51 -5.84
N VAL A 307 10.78 -30.10 -6.53
CA VAL A 307 9.43 -30.08 -5.98
C VAL A 307 9.01 -31.47 -5.50
N ALA A 308 9.28 -32.53 -6.25
CA ALA A 308 8.92 -33.90 -5.84
C ALA A 308 9.61 -34.33 -4.53
N ARG A 309 10.87 -33.91 -4.30
CA ARG A 309 11.64 -34.23 -3.07
C ARG A 309 11.37 -33.31 -1.89
N SER A 310 10.73 -32.15 -2.13
CA SER A 310 10.39 -31.20 -1.06
C SER A 310 9.48 -31.80 0.01
N THR A 311 9.56 -31.20 1.19
CA THR A 311 8.77 -31.47 2.38
C THR A 311 7.90 -30.26 2.73
N ILE A 312 6.93 -30.43 3.62
CA ILE A 312 6.02 -29.33 3.98
C ILE A 312 6.75 -28.11 4.60
N ASP A 313 7.89 -28.33 5.25
CA ASP A 313 8.72 -27.28 5.85
C ASP A 313 9.39 -26.35 4.82
N ASP A 314 9.42 -26.75 3.55
CA ASP A 314 9.90 -25.94 2.42
C ASP A 314 8.79 -25.03 1.86
N TRP A 315 7.53 -25.36 2.12
CA TRP A 315 6.36 -24.68 1.54
C TRP A 315 5.66 -23.73 2.51
N ILE A 316 5.62 -24.08 3.79
CA ILE A 316 4.91 -23.30 4.81
C ILE A 316 5.91 -22.48 5.61
N PRO A 317 5.68 -21.16 5.79
CA PRO A 317 6.59 -20.31 6.55
C PRO A 317 6.80 -20.84 7.97
N SER A 318 8.00 -20.68 8.50
CA SER A 318 8.33 -21.07 9.87
C SER A 318 8.39 -19.87 10.81
N TYR A 319 8.39 -20.16 12.11
CA TYR A 319 8.65 -19.18 13.15
C TYR A 319 9.69 -19.68 14.15
N VAL A 320 10.34 -18.73 14.81
CA VAL A 320 11.21 -18.93 15.98
C VAL A 320 10.80 -17.91 17.04
N LEU A 321 10.58 -18.38 18.27
CA LEU A 321 10.31 -17.54 19.43
C LEU A 321 11.48 -17.63 20.41
N THR A 322 12.05 -16.48 20.77
CA THR A 322 13.09 -16.35 21.77
C THR A 322 12.60 -15.56 22.98
N ASP A 323 13.01 -15.97 24.18
CA ASP A 323 12.73 -15.24 25.42
C ASP A 323 13.65 -14.02 25.57
N GLY A 324 13.40 -13.19 26.59
CA GLY A 324 14.19 -11.99 26.89
C GLY A 324 15.68 -12.24 27.18
N ARG A 325 16.09 -13.49 27.42
CA ARG A 325 17.49 -13.90 27.64
C ARG A 325 18.13 -14.47 26.36
N GLY A 326 17.39 -14.49 25.26
CA GLY A 326 17.82 -15.02 23.97
C GLY A 326 17.70 -16.54 23.83
N ALA A 327 17.08 -17.24 24.78
CA ALA A 327 16.86 -18.67 24.66
C ALA A 327 15.70 -18.95 23.69
N GLN A 328 15.91 -19.87 22.75
CA GLN A 328 14.82 -20.35 21.88
C GLN A 328 13.82 -21.16 22.71
N VAL A 329 12.61 -20.65 22.86
CA VAL A 329 11.52 -21.27 23.63
C VAL A 329 10.41 -21.83 22.73
N GLY A 330 10.44 -21.54 21.43
CA GLY A 330 9.52 -22.13 20.45
C GLY A 330 10.08 -22.08 19.03
N LYS A 331 9.71 -23.08 18.22
CA LYS A 331 9.98 -23.13 16.77
C LYS A 331 8.98 -24.07 16.11
N GLY A 332 8.57 -23.77 14.88
CA GLY A 332 7.74 -24.66 14.08
C GLY A 332 7.19 -23.97 12.83
N LEU A 333 6.15 -24.55 12.23
CA LEU A 333 5.39 -23.90 11.18
C LEU A 333 4.61 -22.71 11.75
N LEU A 334 4.57 -21.61 11.00
CA LEU A 334 3.80 -20.42 11.35
C LEU A 334 2.30 -20.76 11.34
N VAL A 335 1.82 -21.49 10.33
CA VAL A 335 0.43 -21.96 10.25
C VAL A 335 0.44 -23.49 10.28
N ALA A 336 -0.36 -24.09 11.15
CA ALA A 336 -0.55 -25.54 11.11
C ALA A 336 -1.35 -25.90 9.85
N CYS A 337 -1.04 -27.03 9.22
CA CYS A 337 -1.71 -27.41 7.97
C CYS A 337 -3.26 -27.48 8.07
N PRO A 338 -3.86 -27.93 9.19
CA PRO A 338 -5.31 -27.87 9.38
C PRO A 338 -5.90 -26.45 9.46
N ASP A 339 -5.09 -25.46 9.83
CA ASP A 339 -5.46 -24.04 9.94
C ASP A 339 -5.16 -23.27 8.64
N LEU A 340 -4.76 -23.99 7.59
CA LEU A 340 -4.48 -23.46 6.27
C LEU A 340 -5.63 -23.78 5.32
N ALA A 341 -5.98 -22.82 4.48
CA ALA A 341 -6.97 -22.98 3.43
C ALA A 341 -6.44 -22.58 2.06
N ARG A 342 -7.20 -22.89 1.03
CA ARG A 342 -6.97 -22.42 -0.34
C ARG A 342 -8.27 -21.94 -0.98
N PRO A 343 -8.22 -20.96 -1.90
CA PRO A 343 -9.34 -20.65 -2.77
C PRO A 343 -9.62 -21.81 -3.74
N GLU A 344 -10.84 -21.85 -4.31
CA GLU A 344 -11.20 -22.83 -5.34
C GLU A 344 -10.33 -22.70 -6.59
N LYS A 345 -10.06 -21.45 -6.99
CA LYS A 345 -9.17 -21.11 -8.09
C LYS A 345 -7.76 -20.93 -7.55
N PHE A 346 -6.79 -21.59 -8.18
CA PHE A 346 -5.39 -21.41 -7.84
C PHE A 346 -4.96 -19.94 -8.00
N SER A 347 -4.46 -19.34 -6.91
CA SER A 347 -4.07 -17.92 -6.83
C SER A 347 -2.62 -17.71 -6.40
N GLY A 348 -1.77 -18.70 -6.67
CA GLY A 348 -0.35 -18.69 -6.33
C GLY A 348 0.03 -19.73 -5.26
N ILE A 349 1.27 -19.62 -4.80
CA ILE A 349 1.89 -20.54 -3.83
C ILE A 349 2.34 -19.84 -2.54
N ASP A 350 2.16 -18.52 -2.46
CA ASP A 350 2.52 -17.75 -1.26
C ASP A 350 1.55 -18.08 -0.12
N THR A 351 2.04 -17.93 1.11
CA THR A 351 1.20 -18.05 2.31
C THR A 351 0.92 -16.67 2.86
N VAL A 352 -0.35 -16.29 2.92
CA VAL A 352 -0.83 -15.18 3.76
C VAL A 352 -1.27 -15.77 5.09
N ALA A 353 -0.69 -15.28 6.19
CA ALA A 353 -1.04 -15.73 7.54
C ALA A 353 -1.51 -14.56 8.40
N VAL A 354 -2.64 -14.73 9.08
CA VAL A 354 -3.12 -13.81 10.13
C VAL A 354 -2.75 -14.43 11.47
N SER A 355 -1.75 -13.86 12.13
CA SER A 355 -1.26 -14.27 13.44
C SER A 355 -1.85 -13.38 14.52
N THR A 356 -2.44 -13.98 15.55
CA THR A 356 -3.07 -13.29 16.67
C THR A 356 -2.41 -13.61 17.98
N PHE A 357 -2.13 -12.59 18.78
CA PHE A 357 -1.52 -12.74 20.11
C PHE A 357 -1.83 -11.53 20.99
N ASP A 358 -1.77 -11.75 22.30
CA ASP A 358 -2.04 -10.73 23.31
C ASP A 358 -0.76 -9.96 23.69
N MET A 359 -0.82 -8.63 23.72
CA MET A 359 0.30 -7.74 24.10
C MET A 359 0.74 -7.89 25.57
N GLY A 360 -0.10 -8.44 26.45
CA GLY A 360 0.27 -8.76 27.82
C GLY A 360 1.11 -10.03 27.95
N SER A 361 1.17 -10.85 26.89
CA SER A 361 1.91 -12.12 26.88
C SER A 361 3.33 -12.00 26.29
N ALA A 362 4.18 -12.98 26.55
CA ALA A 362 5.49 -13.11 25.90
C ALA A 362 5.40 -13.66 24.45
N LEU A 363 4.38 -13.23 23.70
CA LEU A 363 4.02 -13.69 22.34
C LEU A 363 3.67 -15.18 22.22
N GLN A 364 3.62 -15.92 23.32
CA GLN A 364 3.34 -17.36 23.35
C GLN A 364 1.88 -17.70 23.06
N THR A 365 0.96 -16.73 23.19
CA THR A 365 -0.47 -16.89 22.90
C THR A 365 -0.78 -16.94 21.41
N ARG A 366 0.26 -16.87 20.55
CA ARG A 366 0.16 -16.87 19.10
C ARG A 366 -0.69 -18.02 18.59
N ARG A 367 -1.73 -17.65 17.82
CA ARG A 367 -2.46 -18.55 16.93
C ARG A 367 -2.42 -17.97 15.53
N SER A 368 -2.37 -18.81 14.51
CA SER A 368 -2.34 -18.33 13.13
C SER A 368 -3.25 -19.17 12.27
N VAL A 369 -4.00 -18.49 11.41
CA VAL A 369 -4.74 -19.08 10.30
C VAL A 369 -4.17 -18.53 9.00
N GLY A 370 -4.18 -19.32 7.94
CA GLY A 370 -3.58 -18.90 6.68
C GLY A 370 -4.38 -19.32 5.45
N VAL A 371 -4.05 -18.66 4.36
CA VAL A 371 -4.53 -19.00 3.01
C VAL A 371 -3.35 -19.07 2.06
N ILE A 372 -3.37 -20.06 1.16
CA ILE A 372 -2.43 -20.12 0.03
C ILE A 372 -2.97 -19.24 -1.08
N ALA A 373 -2.42 -18.03 -1.14
CA ALA A 373 -2.73 -16.97 -2.08
C ALA A 373 -1.62 -15.91 -2.00
N GLY A 374 -1.50 -15.08 -3.03
CA GLY A 374 -0.79 -13.80 -2.88
C GLY A 374 -1.46 -12.90 -1.84
N GLY A 375 -0.84 -11.75 -1.55
CA GLY A 375 -1.39 -10.73 -0.66
C GLY A 375 -0.74 -9.37 -0.90
N GLU A 376 -1.56 -8.37 -1.19
CA GLU A 376 -1.12 -7.01 -1.52
C GLU A 376 -1.63 -5.99 -0.49
N GLN A 377 -2.95 -5.91 -0.30
CA GLN A 377 -3.58 -4.90 0.57
C GLN A 377 -4.38 -5.54 1.70
N ILE A 378 -4.37 -4.91 2.88
CA ILE A 378 -5.07 -5.39 4.08
C ILE A 378 -6.02 -4.32 4.57
N TYR A 379 -7.27 -4.67 4.79
CA TYR A 379 -8.23 -3.88 5.56
C TYR A 379 -8.62 -4.64 6.83
N ALA A 380 -8.89 -3.94 7.94
CA ALA A 380 -9.34 -4.62 9.15
C ALA A 380 -10.26 -3.74 10.00
N SER A 381 -11.45 -4.28 10.30
CA SER A 381 -12.38 -3.77 11.31
C SER A 381 -12.03 -4.31 12.70
N SER A 382 -12.80 -3.99 13.73
CA SER A 382 -12.55 -4.50 15.09
C SER A 382 -12.59 -6.04 15.18
N THR A 383 -13.34 -6.69 14.30
CA THR A 383 -13.53 -8.15 14.30
C THR A 383 -13.06 -8.85 13.03
N SER A 384 -13.02 -8.15 11.89
CA SER A 384 -12.73 -8.75 10.59
C SER A 384 -11.38 -8.27 10.06
N THR A 385 -10.66 -9.11 9.32
CA THR A 385 -9.47 -8.77 8.55
C THR A 385 -9.67 -9.26 7.12
N TYR A 386 -9.48 -8.39 6.15
CA TYR A 386 -9.61 -8.67 4.72
C TYR A 386 -8.24 -8.53 4.08
N VAL A 387 -7.82 -9.54 3.32
CA VAL A 387 -6.58 -9.51 2.54
C VAL A 387 -6.92 -9.63 1.08
N SER A 388 -6.37 -8.77 0.24
CA SER A 388 -6.67 -8.71 -1.19
C SER A 388 -5.44 -8.85 -2.07
N THR A 389 -5.66 -9.41 -3.26
CA THR A 389 -4.60 -9.76 -4.22
C THR A 389 -5.09 -9.50 -5.64
N THR A 390 -4.32 -8.74 -6.41
CA THR A 390 -4.65 -8.44 -7.79
C THR A 390 -4.14 -9.52 -8.74
N GLU A 391 -5.08 -10.14 -9.45
CA GLU A 391 -4.83 -11.07 -10.55
C GLU A 391 -4.81 -10.29 -11.87
N TRP A 392 -3.62 -10.16 -12.45
CA TRP A 392 -3.43 -9.49 -13.74
C TRP A 392 -3.59 -10.47 -14.89
N SER A 393 -4.39 -10.12 -15.89
CA SER A 393 -4.46 -10.91 -17.12
C SER A 393 -3.38 -10.51 -18.13
N ARG A 394 -2.80 -11.50 -18.81
CA ARG A 394 -1.82 -11.30 -19.89
C ARG A 394 -2.45 -11.00 -21.25
N ASP A 395 -3.71 -11.35 -21.45
CA ASP A 395 -4.42 -11.15 -22.71
C ASP A 395 -4.97 -9.71 -22.87
N GLY A 396 -4.73 -8.85 -21.88
CA GLY A 396 -5.22 -7.47 -21.85
C GLY A 396 -6.66 -7.33 -21.36
N SER A 397 -7.30 -8.41 -20.89
CA SER A 397 -8.53 -8.29 -20.11
C SER A 397 -8.27 -7.58 -18.77
N PRO A 398 -9.30 -6.95 -18.19
CA PRO A 398 -9.17 -6.28 -16.90
C PRO A 398 -8.62 -7.21 -15.83
N ALA A 399 -7.82 -6.62 -14.93
CA ALA A 399 -7.43 -7.30 -13.71
C ALA A 399 -8.67 -7.62 -12.85
N THR A 400 -8.54 -8.61 -11.98
CA THR A 400 -9.52 -8.94 -10.94
C THR A 400 -8.82 -8.91 -9.60
N THR A 401 -9.46 -8.42 -8.55
CA THR A 401 -8.93 -8.51 -7.19
C THR A 401 -9.70 -9.55 -6.38
N SER A 402 -8.98 -10.59 -5.94
CA SER A 402 -9.45 -11.58 -4.98
C SER A 402 -9.38 -11.02 -3.56
N ILE A 403 -10.35 -11.32 -2.71
CA ILE A 403 -10.47 -10.82 -1.34
C ILE A 403 -10.77 -11.98 -0.39
N HIS A 404 -9.98 -12.10 0.66
CA HIS A 404 -10.03 -13.16 1.67
C HIS A 404 -10.42 -12.58 3.03
N LYS A 405 -11.52 -13.06 3.63
CA LYS A 405 -12.02 -12.60 4.93
C LYS A 405 -11.65 -13.53 6.07
N PHE A 406 -11.01 -12.98 7.09
CA PHE A 406 -10.74 -13.59 8.38
C PHE A 406 -11.59 -12.91 9.45
N VAL A 407 -12.08 -13.67 10.42
CA VAL A 407 -12.78 -13.15 11.60
C VAL A 407 -12.01 -13.54 12.85
N THR A 408 -11.75 -12.57 13.71
CA THR A 408 -11.09 -12.74 15.00
C THR A 408 -12.11 -12.54 16.11
N ALA A 409 -12.32 -13.61 16.89
CA ALA A 409 -13.14 -13.56 18.09
C ALA A 409 -12.44 -12.75 19.21
N PRO A 410 -13.17 -12.23 20.21
CA PRO A 410 -12.57 -11.53 21.35
C PRO A 410 -11.52 -12.35 22.12
N SER A 411 -11.61 -13.68 22.07
CA SER A 411 -10.60 -14.59 22.63
C SER A 411 -9.25 -14.58 21.89
N GLY A 412 -9.16 -13.86 20.78
CA GLY A 412 -8.05 -13.86 19.84
C GLY A 412 -8.10 -15.01 18.84
N ALA A 413 -9.03 -15.97 18.95
CA ALA A 413 -9.16 -17.03 17.96
C ALA A 413 -9.58 -16.46 16.60
N SER A 414 -8.76 -16.69 15.58
CA SER A 414 -9.08 -16.28 14.21
C SER A 414 -9.53 -17.46 13.37
N SER A 415 -10.40 -17.20 12.41
CA SER A 415 -10.89 -18.17 11.44
C SER A 415 -10.96 -17.52 10.08
N TYR A 416 -10.69 -18.29 9.04
CA TYR A 416 -10.90 -17.86 7.67
C TYR A 416 -12.34 -18.21 7.27
N THR A 417 -13.10 -17.19 6.86
CA THR A 417 -14.57 -17.27 6.73
C THR A 417 -15.07 -17.19 5.30
N GLY A 418 -14.27 -16.69 4.34
CA GLY A 418 -14.65 -16.78 2.94
C GLY A 418 -13.82 -15.95 1.98
N SER A 419 -14.06 -16.19 0.69
CA SER A 419 -13.45 -15.45 -0.43
C SER A 419 -14.49 -14.84 -1.35
N GLY A 420 -14.13 -13.76 -2.03
CA GLY A 420 -14.83 -13.26 -3.21
C GLY A 420 -13.88 -12.48 -4.10
N GLU A 421 -14.42 -11.95 -5.18
CA GLU A 421 -13.64 -11.17 -6.14
C GLU A 421 -14.37 -9.86 -6.45
N VAL A 422 -13.60 -8.85 -6.86
CA VAL A 422 -14.12 -7.62 -7.47
C VAL A 422 -13.34 -7.34 -8.75
N PRO A 423 -13.97 -6.76 -9.77
CA PRO A 423 -13.24 -6.41 -10.99
C PRO A 423 -12.31 -5.22 -10.76
N GLY A 424 -11.21 -5.17 -11.51
CA GLY A 424 -10.23 -4.10 -11.48
C GLY A 424 -9.18 -4.25 -10.40
N THR A 425 -8.55 -3.14 -10.05
CA THR A 425 -7.51 -3.05 -9.01
C THR A 425 -7.93 -2.10 -7.90
N LEU A 426 -7.47 -2.37 -6.69
CA LEU A 426 -7.72 -1.51 -5.53
C LEU A 426 -6.64 -0.42 -5.44
N LEU A 427 -7.05 0.77 -4.99
CA LEU A 427 -6.09 1.86 -4.76
C LEU A 427 -5.13 1.53 -3.60
N ASN A 428 -5.65 0.93 -2.51
CA ASN A 428 -4.97 0.53 -1.25
C ASN A 428 -6.03 0.07 -0.21
N GLN A 429 -5.71 -0.01 1.10
CA GLN A 429 -6.65 -0.50 2.13
C GLN A 429 -7.95 0.29 2.30
N TYR A 430 -8.05 1.53 1.86
CA TYR A 430 -9.25 2.34 2.09
C TYR A 430 -10.10 2.50 0.84
N ALA A 431 -9.64 1.87 -0.25
CA ALA A 431 -10.57 1.27 -1.19
C ALA A 431 -11.41 0.15 -0.53
N MET A 432 -11.19 -0.25 0.72
CA MET A 432 -12.06 -1.18 1.46
C MET A 432 -12.61 -0.56 2.75
N SER A 433 -13.86 -0.90 3.10
CA SER A 433 -14.44 -0.61 4.42
C SER A 433 -15.60 -1.57 4.75
N GLU A 434 -15.79 -1.92 6.01
CA GLU A 434 -16.90 -2.71 6.52
C GLU A 434 -17.89 -1.81 7.27
N TYR A 435 -19.17 -1.92 6.97
CA TYR A 435 -20.25 -1.21 7.67
C TYR A 435 -21.47 -2.12 7.78
N ASP A 436 -21.98 -2.30 9.01
CA ASP A 436 -23.10 -3.21 9.31
C ASP A 436 -22.94 -4.62 8.71
N GLY A 437 -21.71 -5.15 8.76
CA GLY A 437 -21.37 -6.48 8.24
C GLY A 437 -21.28 -6.59 6.71
N VAL A 438 -21.37 -5.46 5.99
CA VAL A 438 -21.19 -5.37 4.54
C VAL A 438 -19.81 -4.79 4.23
N LEU A 439 -19.02 -5.54 3.47
CA LEU A 439 -17.77 -5.06 2.89
C LEU A 439 -18.08 -4.17 1.68
N ARG A 440 -17.42 -3.02 1.58
CA ARG A 440 -17.52 -2.07 0.46
C ARG A 440 -16.13 -1.94 -0.15
N VAL A 441 -16.04 -2.11 -1.46
CA VAL A 441 -14.76 -2.16 -2.17
C VAL A 441 -14.80 -1.24 -3.38
N ALA A 442 -13.93 -0.25 -3.41
CA ALA A 442 -13.70 0.62 -4.54
C ALA A 442 -12.55 0.09 -5.40
N SER A 443 -12.77 -0.01 -6.71
CA SER A 443 -11.78 -0.53 -7.64
C SER A 443 -11.75 0.27 -8.94
N THR A 444 -10.61 0.24 -9.63
CA THR A 444 -10.45 0.83 -10.97
C THR A 444 -10.35 -0.28 -12.00
N ILE A 445 -11.26 -0.29 -12.96
CA ILE A 445 -11.20 -1.18 -14.12
C ILE A 445 -10.43 -0.49 -15.22
N THR A 446 -9.47 -1.21 -15.80
CA THR A 446 -8.76 -0.81 -17.01
C THR A 446 -9.01 -1.84 -18.10
N GLU A 447 -9.70 -1.42 -19.17
CA GLU A 447 -9.98 -2.23 -20.35
C GLU A 447 -9.16 -1.75 -21.55
N ARG A 448 -8.57 -2.69 -22.30
CA ARG A 448 -7.91 -2.40 -23.56
C ARG A 448 -8.83 -2.78 -24.73
N ARG A 449 -9.39 -1.80 -25.44
CA ARG A 449 -10.31 -2.05 -26.57
C ARG A 449 -9.65 -1.87 -27.94
N GLY A 450 -9.67 -2.91 -28.77
CA GLY A 450 -9.29 -2.89 -30.20
C GLY A 450 -7.97 -3.60 -30.55
N TRP A 451 -7.78 -3.98 -31.83
CA TRP A 451 -6.61 -4.75 -32.32
C TRP A 451 -5.43 -3.90 -32.79
N VAL A 452 -5.64 -2.62 -33.15
CA VAL A 452 -4.58 -1.69 -33.60
C VAL A 452 -4.82 -0.33 -32.94
N GLY A 453 -3.88 0.15 -32.14
CA GLY A 453 -4.00 1.44 -31.43
C GLY A 453 -5.02 1.41 -30.27
N ALA A 454 -5.09 0.30 -29.54
CA ALA A 454 -6.11 0.07 -28.51
C ALA A 454 -6.20 1.25 -27.53
N ARG A 455 -7.40 1.85 -27.44
CA ARG A 455 -7.67 2.92 -26.48
C ARG A 455 -7.97 2.27 -25.14
N GLU A 456 -7.20 2.68 -24.13
CA GLU A 456 -7.44 2.31 -22.74
C GLU A 456 -8.69 3.04 -22.24
N VAL A 457 -9.64 2.27 -21.73
CA VAL A 457 -10.83 2.78 -21.07
C VAL A 457 -10.72 2.46 -19.60
N THR A 458 -10.84 3.50 -18.77
CA THR A 458 -10.74 3.38 -17.32
C THR A 458 -12.02 3.88 -16.68
N GLU A 459 -12.53 3.14 -15.70
CA GLU A 459 -13.63 3.59 -14.85
C GLU A 459 -13.48 3.07 -13.41
N GLY A 460 -13.90 3.89 -12.45
CA GLY A 460 -14.04 3.50 -11.06
C GLY A 460 -15.36 2.79 -10.81
N MET A 461 -15.33 1.84 -9.86
CA MET A 461 -16.48 1.11 -9.36
C MET A 461 -16.46 1.05 -7.84
N VAL A 462 -17.63 0.91 -7.23
CA VAL A 462 -17.79 0.51 -5.84
C VAL A 462 -18.73 -0.69 -5.77
N THR A 463 -18.25 -1.78 -5.21
CA THR A 463 -18.95 -3.06 -5.05
C THR A 463 -19.20 -3.32 -3.57
N THR A 464 -20.41 -3.76 -3.22
CA THR A 464 -20.76 -4.18 -1.86
C THR A 464 -20.80 -5.71 -1.81
N LEU A 465 -20.23 -6.31 -0.77
CA LEU A 465 -20.16 -7.75 -0.57
C LEU A 465 -20.58 -8.13 0.85
N GLN A 466 -21.19 -9.30 1.00
CA GLN A 466 -21.50 -9.88 2.30
C GLN A 466 -21.06 -11.34 2.34
N GLU A 467 -20.49 -11.75 3.47
CA GLU A 467 -20.14 -13.14 3.70
C GLU A 467 -21.43 -13.97 3.86
N ARG A 468 -21.57 -15.00 3.01
CA ARG A 468 -22.63 -16.01 3.06
C ARG A 468 -22.08 -17.35 2.57
N ASP A 469 -22.31 -18.39 3.35
CA ASP A 469 -21.95 -19.79 3.03
C ASP A 469 -20.47 -19.95 2.64
N GLY A 470 -19.57 -19.28 3.38
CA GLY A 470 -18.13 -19.41 3.13
C GLY A 470 -17.59 -18.56 1.98
N ALA A 471 -18.38 -17.61 1.45
CA ALA A 471 -18.02 -16.77 0.32
C ALA A 471 -18.46 -15.31 0.51
N LEU A 472 -17.66 -14.36 0.04
CA LEU A 472 -18.03 -12.95 -0.08
C LEU A 472 -18.86 -12.77 -1.35
N ARG A 473 -20.19 -12.70 -1.19
CA ARG A 473 -21.14 -12.57 -2.28
C ARG A 473 -21.42 -11.10 -2.55
N GLN A 474 -21.35 -10.69 -3.82
CA GLN A 474 -21.77 -9.35 -4.22
C GLN A 474 -23.26 -9.13 -3.91
N LEU A 475 -23.56 -8.02 -3.25
CA LEU A 475 -24.92 -7.53 -3.01
C LEU A 475 -25.33 -6.53 -4.10
N GLY A 476 -24.47 -5.56 -4.40
CA GLY A 476 -24.72 -4.49 -5.36
C GLY A 476 -23.43 -3.88 -5.89
N GLN A 477 -23.55 -3.04 -6.92
CA GLN A 477 -22.41 -2.37 -7.53
C GLN A 477 -22.84 -1.06 -8.19
N VAL A 478 -22.01 -0.03 -8.07
CA VAL A 478 -22.12 1.23 -8.80
C VAL A 478 -20.83 1.43 -9.61
N GLY A 479 -20.95 1.74 -10.90
CA GLY A 479 -19.82 1.95 -11.81
C GLY A 479 -19.94 3.26 -12.59
N GLY A 480 -19.12 3.42 -13.64
CA GLY A 480 -19.13 4.62 -14.48
C GLY A 480 -18.39 5.82 -13.89
N LEU A 481 -17.73 5.69 -12.73
CA LEU A 481 -17.05 6.79 -12.06
C LEU A 481 -15.83 7.21 -12.91
N GLY A 482 -15.80 8.46 -13.37
CA GLY A 482 -14.69 8.98 -14.19
C GLY A 482 -14.60 8.40 -15.61
N ARG A 483 -15.56 7.57 -16.04
CA ARG A 483 -15.52 6.87 -17.34
C ARG A 483 -15.44 7.80 -18.54
N GLN A 484 -16.18 8.91 -18.49
CA GLN A 484 -16.27 9.90 -19.56
C GLN A 484 -14.90 10.52 -19.93
N ASP A 485 -14.00 10.60 -18.94
CA ASP A 485 -12.69 11.23 -19.06
C ASP A 485 -11.54 10.18 -19.03
N ASN A 486 -11.86 8.90 -18.85
CA ASN A 486 -10.95 7.75 -18.64
C ASN A 486 -10.06 7.99 -17.42
N GLU A 487 -10.69 8.16 -16.27
CA GLU A 487 -10.04 8.46 -15.01
C GLU A 487 -9.96 7.24 -14.11
N SER A 488 -8.88 7.17 -13.32
CA SER A 488 -8.70 6.20 -12.24
C SER A 488 -9.11 6.81 -10.92
N ILE A 489 -9.52 5.98 -9.97
CA ILE A 489 -9.71 6.39 -8.58
C ILE A 489 -8.38 6.91 -7.99
N ARG A 490 -8.43 8.02 -7.25
CA ARG A 490 -7.28 8.65 -6.58
C ARG A 490 -7.41 8.78 -5.06
N ALA A 491 -8.63 8.80 -4.55
CA ALA A 491 -8.93 8.73 -3.13
C ALA A 491 -10.34 8.20 -2.93
N VAL A 492 -10.56 7.52 -1.80
CA VAL A 492 -11.87 6.96 -1.44
C VAL A 492 -12.05 7.12 0.05
N ARG A 493 -13.17 7.72 0.48
CA ARG A 493 -13.58 7.79 1.88
C ARG A 493 -14.91 7.10 2.06
N PHE A 494 -15.02 6.17 2.99
CA PHE A 494 -16.32 5.67 3.42
C PHE A 494 -16.72 6.28 4.76
N ILE A 495 -17.93 6.84 4.86
CA ILE A 495 -18.45 7.45 6.09
C ILE A 495 -19.89 6.98 6.27
N ALA A 496 -20.13 6.18 7.32
CA ALA A 496 -21.43 5.59 7.59
C ALA A 496 -22.03 4.94 6.32
N ASP A 497 -23.21 5.38 5.89
CA ASP A 497 -23.94 4.90 4.71
C ASP A 497 -23.49 5.54 3.38
N ARG A 498 -22.38 6.29 3.35
CA ARG A 498 -21.90 7.00 2.15
C ARG A 498 -20.49 6.62 1.73
N GLY A 499 -20.25 6.71 0.43
CA GLY A 499 -18.92 6.67 -0.17
C GLY A 499 -18.58 8.01 -0.84
N TYR A 500 -17.34 8.46 -0.72
CA TYR A 500 -16.80 9.63 -1.40
C TYR A 500 -15.64 9.15 -2.26
N VAL A 501 -15.75 9.29 -3.58
CA VAL A 501 -14.75 8.75 -4.52
C VAL A 501 -14.24 9.89 -5.36
N VAL A 502 -12.93 9.94 -5.49
CA VAL A 502 -12.18 10.93 -6.23
C VAL A 502 -11.58 10.24 -7.43
N THR A 503 -11.79 10.76 -8.64
CA THR A 503 -11.15 10.22 -9.86
C THR A 503 -10.33 11.31 -10.54
N PHE A 504 -9.24 10.99 -11.24
CA PHE A 504 -8.47 12.05 -11.89
C PHE A 504 -7.73 11.65 -13.15
N ARG A 505 -7.77 12.55 -14.13
CA ARG A 505 -6.80 12.66 -15.22
C ARG A 505 -6.34 14.10 -15.48
N GLN A 506 -7.23 15.09 -15.38
CA GLN A 506 -6.94 16.54 -15.55
C GLN A 506 -7.85 17.45 -14.69
N THR A 507 -9.08 17.03 -14.43
CA THR A 507 -10.03 17.64 -13.47
C THR A 507 -10.56 16.48 -12.62
N ASP A 508 -10.79 16.71 -11.33
CA ASP A 508 -11.20 15.64 -10.41
C ASP A 508 -12.66 15.81 -10.02
N PRO A 509 -13.56 14.90 -10.43
CA PRO A 509 -14.87 14.82 -9.80
C PRO A 509 -14.80 14.12 -8.44
N LEU A 510 -15.20 14.84 -7.40
CA LEU A 510 -15.63 14.24 -6.13
C LEU A 510 -17.05 13.69 -6.31
N TYR A 511 -17.18 12.37 -6.40
CA TYR A 511 -18.45 11.65 -6.37
C TYR A 511 -18.91 11.40 -4.93
N VAL A 512 -20.21 11.54 -4.69
CA VAL A 512 -20.87 11.11 -3.46
C VAL A 512 -21.81 9.96 -3.79
N LEU A 513 -21.65 8.85 -3.09
CA LEU A 513 -22.39 7.60 -3.29
C LEU A 513 -23.33 7.35 -2.11
N ASP A 514 -24.54 6.89 -2.42
CA ASP A 514 -25.46 6.26 -1.46
C ASP A 514 -25.12 4.77 -1.39
N LEU A 515 -24.78 4.31 -0.19
CA LEU A 515 -24.48 2.92 0.12
C LEU A 515 -25.41 2.40 1.24
N GLY A 516 -26.50 3.12 1.56
CA GLY A 516 -27.45 2.75 2.61
C GLY A 516 -28.27 1.50 2.28
N ASP A 517 -28.61 1.32 1.00
CA ASP A 517 -29.07 0.02 0.48
C ASP A 517 -27.89 -0.68 -0.21
N PRO A 518 -27.26 -1.68 0.43
CA PRO A 518 -26.11 -2.35 -0.14
C PRO A 518 -26.45 -3.14 -1.40
N ALA A 519 -27.72 -3.48 -1.66
CA ALA A 519 -28.11 -4.16 -2.90
C ALA A 519 -28.27 -3.20 -4.09
N ALA A 520 -28.40 -1.89 -3.83
CA ALA A 520 -28.66 -0.87 -4.84
C ALA A 520 -27.82 0.42 -4.61
N PRO A 521 -26.47 0.33 -4.56
CA PRO A 521 -25.63 1.50 -4.44
C PRO A 521 -25.79 2.41 -5.67
N LYS A 522 -25.71 3.73 -5.47
CA LYS A 522 -25.92 4.71 -6.56
C LYS A 522 -25.15 6.01 -6.33
N VAL A 523 -24.88 6.73 -7.41
CA VAL A 523 -24.32 8.09 -7.34
C VAL A 523 -25.43 9.07 -6.92
N LEU A 524 -25.17 9.87 -5.88
CA LEU A 524 -26.05 10.96 -5.44
C LEU A 524 -25.69 12.30 -6.08
N GLY A 525 -24.40 12.60 -6.15
CA GLY A 525 -23.90 13.88 -6.65
C GLY A 525 -22.46 13.80 -7.10
N GLU A 526 -22.06 14.79 -7.88
CA GLU A 526 -20.71 14.95 -8.43
C GLU A 526 -20.29 16.42 -8.32
N LEU A 527 -19.06 16.67 -7.92
CA LEU A 527 -18.45 18.00 -7.92
C LEU A 527 -17.11 17.96 -8.64
N LYS A 528 -17.06 18.53 -9.84
CA LYS A 528 -15.81 18.72 -10.60
C LYS A 528 -14.98 19.85 -9.99
N ILE A 529 -13.72 19.55 -9.66
CA ILE A 529 -12.75 20.52 -9.14
C ILE A 529 -11.45 20.50 -9.94
N PRO A 530 -10.78 21.65 -10.14
CA PRO A 530 -9.42 21.68 -10.65
C PRO A 530 -8.44 21.03 -9.67
N GLY A 531 -7.50 20.24 -10.20
CA GLY A 531 -6.56 19.45 -9.40
C GLY A 531 -7.15 18.10 -9.00
N TYR A 532 -6.55 17.43 -8.02
CA TYR A 532 -7.11 16.24 -7.39
C TYR A 532 -6.85 16.17 -5.88
N SER A 533 -7.66 15.38 -5.16
CA SER A 533 -7.37 15.01 -3.75
C SER A 533 -6.78 13.60 -3.67
N GLY A 534 -5.53 13.45 -3.23
CA GLY A 534 -4.90 12.14 -2.99
C GLY A 534 -5.31 11.50 -1.67
N TYR A 535 -5.86 12.29 -0.75
CA TYR A 535 -6.36 11.85 0.54
C TYR A 535 -7.59 12.68 0.94
N LEU A 536 -8.61 12.05 1.50
CA LEU A 536 -9.77 12.75 2.08
C LEU A 536 -9.75 12.56 3.60
N HIS A 537 -10.44 13.39 4.37
CA HIS A 537 -10.58 13.21 5.81
C HIS A 537 -11.78 13.98 6.36
N PRO A 538 -12.67 13.37 7.15
CA PRO A 538 -13.78 14.07 7.79
C PRO A 538 -13.24 14.96 8.90
N VAL A 539 -13.49 16.27 8.78
CA VAL A 539 -13.12 17.27 9.79
C VAL A 539 -14.33 17.82 10.55
N GLY A 540 -15.45 17.12 10.43
CA GLY A 540 -16.71 17.39 11.14
C GLY A 540 -17.87 16.63 10.49
N LYS A 541 -19.06 16.71 11.09
CA LYS A 541 -20.25 15.97 10.65
C LYS A 541 -20.58 16.12 9.15
N ASN A 542 -20.42 17.34 8.63
CA ASN A 542 -20.75 17.69 7.24
C ASN A 542 -19.55 18.28 6.49
N LEU A 543 -18.32 18.06 6.98
CA LEU A 543 -17.12 18.64 6.40
C LEU A 543 -16.11 17.56 6.05
N LEU A 544 -15.66 17.59 4.81
CA LEU A 544 -14.63 16.71 4.28
C LEU A 544 -13.45 17.56 3.81
N LEU A 545 -12.24 17.23 4.24
CA LEU A 545 -11.01 17.87 3.79
C LEU A 545 -10.34 16.96 2.77
N GLY A 546 -10.00 17.47 1.60
CA GLY A 546 -9.11 16.81 0.64
C GLY A 546 -7.70 17.40 0.73
N VAL A 547 -6.70 16.54 0.68
CA VAL A 547 -5.28 16.88 0.54
C VAL A 547 -4.80 16.29 -0.77
N GLY A 548 -4.16 17.09 -1.62
CA GLY A 548 -3.68 16.63 -2.92
C GLY A 548 -2.99 17.74 -3.69
N GLN A 549 -3.20 17.78 -5.00
CA GLN A 549 -2.52 18.68 -5.92
C GLN A 549 -3.51 19.60 -6.63
N SER A 550 -3.12 20.86 -6.85
CA SER A 550 -3.87 21.79 -7.68
C SER A 550 -3.75 21.42 -9.16
N GLY A 551 -4.71 21.86 -9.97
CA GLY A 551 -4.71 21.62 -11.43
C GLY A 551 -3.63 22.41 -12.19
N GLY A 552 -2.84 23.21 -11.47
CA GLY A 552 -1.86 24.15 -12.00
C GLY A 552 -2.49 25.34 -12.73
N THR A 553 -1.68 26.38 -12.93
CA THR A 553 -1.93 27.44 -13.94
C THR A 553 -0.88 27.31 -15.04
N ALA A 554 -1.20 27.74 -16.26
CA ALA A 554 -0.24 27.72 -17.37
C ALA A 554 1.10 28.37 -16.95
N GLY A 555 2.17 27.57 -16.90
CA GLY A 555 3.52 28.00 -16.52
C GLY A 555 3.98 27.71 -15.08
N ALA A 556 3.12 27.25 -14.16
CA ALA A 556 3.49 27.05 -12.74
C ALA A 556 3.43 25.60 -12.22
N GLY A 557 2.98 24.64 -13.03
CA GLY A 557 2.82 23.23 -12.60
C GLY A 557 1.76 23.03 -11.51
N PRO A 558 1.46 21.77 -11.13
CA PRO A 558 0.64 21.47 -9.96
C PRO A 558 1.37 21.84 -8.66
N GLY A 559 0.61 22.09 -7.59
CA GLY A 559 1.15 22.39 -6.27
C GLY A 559 0.23 21.93 -5.15
N VAL A 560 0.80 21.70 -3.96
CA VAL A 560 0.09 21.12 -2.82
C VAL A 560 -1.18 21.91 -2.49
N GLN A 561 -2.29 21.22 -2.31
CA GLN A 561 -3.62 21.82 -2.14
C GLN A 561 -4.39 21.14 -1.01
N PHE A 562 -5.00 21.96 -0.15
CA PHE A 562 -6.00 21.57 0.83
C PHE A 562 -7.36 22.13 0.39
N SER A 563 -8.35 21.27 0.18
CA SER A 563 -9.71 21.64 -0.22
C SER A 563 -10.71 21.25 0.86
N LEU A 564 -11.53 22.19 1.30
CA LEU A 564 -12.61 21.90 2.27
C LEU A 564 -13.94 21.82 1.53
N PHE A 565 -14.67 20.73 1.76
CA PHE A 565 -15.96 20.44 1.15
C PHE A 565 -17.07 20.42 2.20
N ASP A 566 -18.17 21.08 1.89
CA ASP A 566 -19.46 20.89 2.56
C ASP A 566 -20.21 19.75 1.86
N ILE A 567 -20.46 18.69 2.63
CA ILE A 567 -21.11 17.45 2.20
C ILE A 567 -22.50 17.27 2.86
N SER A 568 -23.08 18.34 3.42
CA SER A 568 -24.41 18.32 4.04
C SER A 568 -25.51 17.94 3.05
N ASN A 569 -25.41 18.42 1.80
CA ASN A 569 -26.25 17.99 0.68
C ASN A 569 -25.48 17.05 -0.25
N ALA A 570 -25.72 15.75 -0.12
CA ALA A 570 -25.04 14.72 -0.90
C ALA A 570 -25.28 14.83 -2.42
N ALA A 571 -26.42 15.39 -2.84
CA ALA A 571 -26.73 15.56 -4.26
C ALA A 571 -26.03 16.79 -4.88
N ALA A 572 -25.53 17.70 -4.04
CA ALA A 572 -24.84 18.92 -4.48
C ALA A 572 -23.72 19.30 -3.49
N PRO A 573 -22.66 18.47 -3.36
CA PRO A 573 -21.51 18.80 -2.52
C PRO A 573 -20.84 20.09 -3.02
N ARG A 574 -20.25 20.86 -2.11
CA ARG A 574 -19.65 22.17 -2.45
C ARG A 574 -18.25 22.30 -1.88
N ARG A 575 -17.29 22.75 -2.69
CA ARG A 575 -15.98 23.20 -2.20
C ARG A 575 -16.13 24.61 -1.62
N ILE A 576 -15.96 24.74 -0.30
CA ILE A 576 -16.18 25.99 0.45
C ILE A 576 -14.89 26.75 0.75
N ALA A 577 -13.73 26.09 0.71
CA ALA A 577 -12.43 26.75 0.82
C ALA A 577 -11.33 25.96 0.11
N VAL A 578 -10.27 26.66 -0.30
CA VAL A 578 -9.06 26.10 -0.89
C VAL A 578 -7.86 26.85 -0.34
N GLN A 579 -6.85 26.11 0.10
CA GLN A 579 -5.53 26.63 0.43
C GLN A 579 -4.52 25.93 -0.48
N THR A 580 -3.75 26.71 -1.24
CA THR A 580 -2.76 26.17 -2.19
C THR A 580 -1.37 26.65 -1.81
N TYR A 581 -0.39 25.78 -1.97
CA TYR A 581 1.04 26.02 -1.82
C TYR A 581 1.75 25.81 -3.17
N GLY A 582 3.07 26.04 -3.20
CA GLY A 582 3.88 25.82 -4.40
C GLY A 582 3.95 24.35 -4.83
N ALA A 583 4.69 24.12 -5.92
CA ALA A 583 5.02 22.78 -6.37
C ALA A 583 5.69 21.97 -5.25
N GLY A 584 5.24 20.74 -5.04
CA GLY A 584 5.66 19.93 -3.91
C GLY A 584 4.72 18.77 -3.63
N GLU A 585 4.91 18.14 -2.48
CA GLU A 585 4.20 16.96 -2.03
C GLU A 585 3.63 17.17 -0.62
N ALA A 586 2.43 16.67 -0.37
CA ALA A 586 1.94 16.46 0.99
C ALA A 586 2.10 14.99 1.35
N ALA A 587 2.74 14.70 2.49
CA ALA A 587 3.01 13.32 2.91
C ALA A 587 1.72 12.48 3.02
N ALA A 588 0.60 13.12 3.40
CA ALA A 588 -0.71 12.50 3.50
C ALA A 588 -1.24 11.88 2.19
N GLU A 589 -0.74 12.31 1.03
CA GLU A 589 -1.10 11.71 -0.27
C GLU A 589 -0.54 10.29 -0.43
N PHE A 590 0.55 9.98 0.28
CA PHE A 590 1.30 8.74 0.16
C PHE A 590 1.21 7.89 1.44
N ASP A 591 1.17 8.56 2.59
CA ASP A 591 1.07 7.97 3.91
C ASP A 591 0.12 8.78 4.81
N PRO A 592 -1.13 8.33 4.92
CA PRO A 592 -2.17 8.99 5.70
C PRO A 592 -1.88 9.08 7.19
N LYS A 593 -0.98 8.24 7.75
CA LYS A 593 -0.57 8.37 9.15
C LYS A 593 0.22 9.66 9.39
N ALA A 594 0.73 10.30 8.33
CA ALA A 594 1.32 11.63 8.39
C ALA A 594 0.31 12.75 8.66
N PHE A 595 -0.97 12.53 8.33
CA PHE A 595 -2.02 13.52 8.53
C PHE A 595 -2.52 13.50 9.97
N LEU A 596 -2.57 14.65 10.63
CA LEU A 596 -3.16 14.80 11.96
C LEU A 596 -4.32 15.81 11.94
N TYR A 597 -5.50 15.38 12.38
CA TYR A 597 -6.59 16.28 12.72
C TYR A 597 -6.78 16.36 14.23
N TRP A 598 -6.26 17.43 14.84
CA TRP A 598 -6.45 17.74 16.25
C TRP A 598 -7.84 18.35 16.48
N GLN A 599 -8.83 17.46 16.61
CA GLN A 599 -10.25 17.81 16.77
C GLN A 599 -10.51 18.83 17.89
N PRO A 600 -9.89 18.78 19.09
CA PRO A 600 -10.15 19.75 20.16
C PRO A 600 -10.00 21.21 19.74
N ARG A 601 -9.09 21.51 18.78
CA ARG A 601 -8.88 22.85 18.23
C ARG A 601 -9.25 22.98 16.75
N LYS A 602 -9.80 21.91 16.15
CA LYS A 602 -10.09 21.79 14.71
C LYS A 602 -8.88 22.12 13.84
N LEU A 603 -7.70 21.67 14.27
CA LEU A 603 -6.43 21.94 13.60
C LEU A 603 -6.01 20.73 12.76
N VAL A 604 -5.82 20.96 11.48
CA VAL A 604 -5.11 20.07 10.56
C VAL A 604 -3.64 20.37 10.70
N ILE A 605 -2.82 19.35 10.94
CA ILE A 605 -1.37 19.41 10.97
C ILE A 605 -0.86 18.39 9.96
N ALA A 606 -0.18 18.86 8.92
CA ALA A 606 0.21 18.01 7.79
C ALA A 606 1.65 18.30 7.36
N PRO A 607 2.53 17.29 7.27
CA PRO A 607 3.83 17.44 6.65
C PRO A 607 3.68 17.75 5.16
N ILE A 608 4.38 18.80 4.71
CA ILE A 608 4.48 19.19 3.30
C ILE A 608 5.93 19.48 2.95
N TYR A 609 6.29 19.16 1.72
CA TYR A 609 7.59 19.42 1.14
C TYR A 609 7.40 20.22 -0.15
N LEU A 610 7.96 21.42 -0.25
CA LEU A 610 7.83 22.29 -1.41
C LEU A 610 9.17 22.42 -2.12
N TYR A 611 9.18 22.30 -3.44
CA TYR A 611 10.37 22.38 -4.28
C TYR A 611 10.84 23.84 -4.47
N GLY A 612 12.15 24.03 -4.64
CA GLY A 612 12.79 25.31 -4.98
C GLY A 612 13.92 25.11 -6.00
N GLU A 613 14.49 26.19 -6.54
CA GLU A 613 15.42 26.14 -7.70
C GLU A 613 16.71 25.34 -7.43
N ASP A 614 17.22 25.33 -6.19
CA ASP A 614 18.46 24.61 -5.82
C ASP A 614 18.33 23.69 -4.59
N LYS A 615 17.21 23.78 -3.83
CA LYS A 615 16.86 23.00 -2.63
C LYS A 615 15.35 23.06 -2.38
N ALA A 616 14.85 22.32 -1.40
CA ALA A 616 13.49 22.48 -0.88
C ALA A 616 13.20 23.95 -0.51
N ALA A 617 12.16 24.54 -1.08
CA ALA A 617 11.65 25.85 -0.67
C ALA A 617 11.03 25.80 0.73
N PHE A 618 10.47 24.66 1.11
CA PHE A 618 9.97 24.41 2.46
C PHE A 618 9.97 22.91 2.77
N ASN A 619 10.31 22.55 3.99
CA ASN A 619 10.18 21.21 4.55
C ASN A 619 9.72 21.36 6.00
N GLY A 620 8.60 20.74 6.37
CA GLY A 620 8.02 20.90 7.69
C GLY A 620 6.53 20.57 7.71
N VAL A 621 5.82 21.10 8.70
CA VAL A 621 4.36 20.94 8.79
C VAL A 621 3.65 22.28 8.64
N VAL A 622 2.46 22.22 8.03
CA VAL A 622 1.50 23.31 8.01
C VAL A 622 0.41 23.06 9.04
N LEU A 623 -0.05 24.12 9.71
CA LEU A 623 -1.20 24.08 10.60
C LEU A 623 -2.35 24.91 10.02
N LEU A 624 -3.47 24.24 9.72
CA LEU A 624 -4.69 24.86 9.18
C LEU A 624 -5.84 24.64 10.14
N ARG A 625 -6.57 25.69 10.52
CA ARG A 625 -7.84 25.53 11.22
C ARG A 625 -8.96 25.29 10.20
N ALA A 626 -9.65 24.16 10.30
CA ALA A 626 -10.74 23.79 9.40
C ALA A 626 -12.10 23.96 10.09
N THR A 627 -12.98 24.81 9.54
CA THR A 627 -14.33 25.03 10.07
C THR A 627 -15.33 25.21 8.94
N GLY A 628 -16.63 25.22 9.24
CA GLY A 628 -17.66 25.53 8.24
C GLY A 628 -17.56 26.93 7.62
N LYS A 629 -16.68 27.80 8.13
CA LYS A 629 -16.37 29.11 7.54
C LYS A 629 -15.23 29.06 6.52
N GLY A 630 -14.45 27.98 6.46
CA GLY A 630 -13.30 27.82 5.57
C GLY A 630 -12.05 27.30 6.28
N LEU A 631 -10.91 27.49 5.62
CA LEU A 631 -9.56 27.14 6.08
C LEU A 631 -8.83 28.42 6.51
N ASP A 632 -8.23 28.41 7.70
CA ASP A 632 -7.40 29.51 8.24
C ASP A 632 -5.98 28.99 8.54
N GLU A 633 -4.96 29.48 7.82
CA GLU A 633 -3.57 29.10 8.09
C GLU A 633 -3.10 29.71 9.42
N ARG A 634 -2.78 28.84 10.38
CA ARG A 634 -2.24 29.24 11.68
C ARG A 634 -0.73 29.43 11.64
N GLY A 635 -0.07 28.79 10.67
CA GLY A 635 1.32 28.98 10.33
C GLY A 635 2.00 27.68 9.93
N LYS A 636 3.34 27.72 9.87
CA LYS A 636 4.19 26.62 9.45
C LYS A 636 5.34 26.44 10.44
N VAL A 637 5.72 25.20 10.69
CA VAL A 637 6.91 24.85 11.48
C VAL A 637 7.86 24.10 10.57
N SER A 638 9.03 24.70 10.29
CA SER A 638 10.05 24.14 9.41
C SER A 638 10.95 23.13 10.13
N VAL A 639 11.45 22.17 9.37
CA VAL A 639 12.52 21.23 9.75
C VAL A 639 13.82 21.68 9.10
N ALA A 640 14.93 21.61 9.84
CA ALA A 640 16.24 21.98 9.31
C ALA A 640 16.72 20.97 8.26
N GLU A 641 17.45 21.41 7.23
CA GLU A 641 17.92 20.54 6.14
C GLU A 641 18.72 19.32 6.65
N LYS A 642 19.56 19.52 7.66
CA LYS A 642 20.35 18.45 8.29
C LYS A 642 19.51 17.36 8.99
N ASP A 643 18.22 17.62 9.20
CA ASP A 643 17.31 16.73 9.92
C ASP A 643 16.51 15.82 8.99
N GLY A 644 16.66 16.01 7.67
CA GLY A 644 15.93 15.28 6.65
C GLY A 644 14.48 15.74 6.54
N MET A 645 13.60 14.89 6.04
CA MET A 645 12.20 15.20 5.74
C MET A 645 11.32 15.13 6.99
N ALA A 646 10.28 15.97 7.03
CA ALA A 646 9.23 15.86 8.05
C ALA A 646 8.31 14.66 7.74
N ASN A 647 8.18 13.73 8.69
CA ASN A 647 7.47 12.46 8.48
C ASN A 647 6.13 12.39 9.25
N ARG A 648 6.13 12.85 10.52
CA ARG A 648 4.97 12.79 11.42
C ARG A 648 4.85 14.03 12.27
N SER A 649 3.63 14.25 12.74
CA SER A 649 3.35 15.21 13.81
C SER A 649 2.49 14.58 14.90
N LEU A 650 2.63 15.07 16.12
CA LEU A 650 1.76 14.75 17.24
C LEU A 650 1.56 15.97 18.13
N VAL A 651 0.50 15.98 18.92
CA VAL A 651 0.18 17.01 19.90
C VAL A 651 0.20 16.38 21.29
N ILE A 652 0.84 17.05 22.25
CA ILE A 652 0.75 16.72 23.68
C ILE A 652 0.60 18.04 24.45
N GLY A 653 -0.53 18.22 25.11
CA GLY A 653 -0.93 19.45 25.79
C GLY A 653 -0.96 20.62 24.81
N ASP A 654 -0.19 21.66 25.14
CA ASP A 654 -0.06 22.89 24.35
C ASP A 654 1.15 22.87 23.40
N ALA A 655 1.75 21.70 23.14
CA ALA A 655 2.88 21.56 22.24
C ALA A 655 2.56 20.67 21.03
N VAL A 656 3.06 21.07 19.87
CA VAL A 656 3.16 20.23 18.67
C VAL A 656 4.58 19.68 18.55
N TYR A 657 4.70 18.42 18.21
CA TYR A 657 5.97 17.72 17.99
C TYR A 657 6.03 17.25 16.55
N LEU A 658 7.19 17.39 15.94
CA LEU A 658 7.45 16.99 14.57
C LEU A 658 8.60 15.99 14.58
N LEU A 659 8.36 14.81 14.02
CA LEU A 659 9.39 13.81 13.76
C LEU A 659 9.89 13.98 12.33
N SER A 660 11.21 14.04 12.20
CA SER A 660 11.95 14.05 10.94
C SER A 660 12.92 12.86 10.89
N ASP A 661 13.59 12.65 9.76
CA ASP A 661 14.49 11.51 9.56
C ASP A 661 15.57 11.39 10.66
N GLN A 662 16.07 12.51 11.16
CA GLN A 662 17.22 12.55 12.10
C GLN A 662 16.93 13.28 13.42
N ALA A 663 15.72 13.82 13.62
CA ALA A 663 15.40 14.60 14.80
C ALA A 663 13.91 14.59 15.15
N ILE A 664 13.62 14.86 16.42
CA ILE A 664 12.31 15.30 16.87
C ILE A 664 12.42 16.72 17.43
N GLN A 665 11.49 17.59 17.04
CA GLN A 665 11.42 18.96 17.52
C GLN A 665 10.04 19.26 18.08
N SER A 666 9.95 20.24 18.98
CA SER A 666 8.70 20.70 19.56
C SER A 666 8.53 22.21 19.40
N ALA A 667 7.28 22.64 19.29
CA ALA A 667 6.89 24.04 19.25
C ALA A 667 5.60 24.25 20.05
N ASP A 668 5.41 25.47 20.55
CA ASP A 668 4.16 25.87 21.18
C ASP A 668 3.02 25.84 20.13
N LEU A 669 1.89 25.22 20.45
CA LEU A 669 0.83 24.93 19.50
C LEU A 669 0.11 26.19 18.99
N ASP A 670 0.06 27.26 19.79
CA ASP A 670 -0.66 28.50 19.45
C ASP A 670 0.23 29.53 18.78
N THR A 671 1.47 29.67 19.25
CA THR A 671 2.44 30.66 18.79
C THR A 671 3.42 30.11 17.76
N LEU A 672 3.51 28.78 17.64
CA LEU A 672 4.47 28.05 16.78
C LEU A 672 5.93 28.37 17.08
N ARG A 673 6.21 28.95 18.26
CA ARG A 673 7.58 29.22 18.69
C ARG A 673 8.27 27.91 19.04
N PRO A 674 9.48 27.65 18.50
CA PRO A 674 10.25 26.47 18.85
C PRO A 674 10.50 26.41 20.36
N ILE A 675 10.30 25.24 20.95
CA ILE A 675 10.57 24.97 22.37
C ILE A 675 11.88 24.20 22.50
N ASP A 676 12.02 23.07 21.80
CA ASP A 676 13.18 22.20 21.90
C ASP A 676 13.42 21.39 20.60
N ARG A 677 14.63 20.84 20.48
CA ARG A 677 15.01 19.94 19.38
C ARG A 677 16.02 18.91 19.87
N LEU A 678 15.69 17.64 19.65
CA LEU A 678 16.51 16.48 19.99
C LEU A 678 16.93 15.74 18.72
N GLY A 679 18.24 15.60 18.48
CA GLY A 679 18.74 14.69 17.45
C GLY A 679 18.58 13.23 17.89
N LEU A 680 18.25 12.35 16.95
CA LEU A 680 17.95 10.93 17.21
C LEU A 680 19.11 10.02 16.82
#